data_AF-A0A811ZJH4-F1
#
_entry.id   AF-A0A811ZJH4-F1
#
_cell.length_a   1.000
_cell.length_b   1.000
_cell.length_c   1.000
_cell.angle_alpha   90.00
_cell.angle_beta   90.00
_cell.angle_gamma   90.00
#
_symmetry.space_group_name_H-M   'P 1'
#
loop_
_entity.id
_entity.type
_entity.pdbx_description
1 polymer ?
#
loop_
_entity_poly.entity_id
_entity_poly.type
_entity_poly.pdbx_seq_one_letter_code
_entity_poly.pdbx_strand_id
1 'polypeptide(L)'
;MAPAEILNGKVVSAQIRERLKNQVTQMKEQVPGFIPGLAILQVGDRDDSNLYINVKLKAAEEIGIRATHIKLPRTATESEVLKYVTSLNEDLTVHGFIVQLPLDSENPINTEAVVNAIIPEKDVDGLTSISAGKLARGDLKDCFIPCTPKGCLELIKETGVQIAGSHAVVVGRSKIVGAPMHDLLLWNHATVTTCHSKTANLSEEVNKGDILVVATGQPEMVKGEWIKPGAIVIDCGINYIPDDTKPNGRKVVGDVAYNEAKERAGFITPVPGGVGPMTVAMLMQSTVESAKRFLEKFKPGKWMIQYNNLNLKTPVPSDIDISRSCKPKPIGSLAREIGLLSEEVELYGETKAKVLLSALERLKHQPDGKYVVVTGITPTPLGEGKSTTTIGLVQALGAHLHQNVFACVRQPSQGPTFGIKGGAAGGGYSQVIPMEEFNLHLTGDIHAITAANNLVAAAIDARMFHELTQTDKALFNRLVPSVNGVRKFSDIQIRRLQRLGIEKTDPTALTDDEINRFARLDIDPETITWQRVLDTNDRFLRKITIGQAPTEKGHTRTAQFDISVASEIMAVLALTSSLEDMRERLSKMVVASSKKGEPISTEDLGVSGALTVLMKDAIKPNLMQTLEGTPVFVHAGPFANIAHGNSSIIADRIALKLVGPEGFVVTEAGFGADIGMEKFFNIKCRYSGLRPHVVVLVATVRALKMHGGGPMVTAGLPLPEAYIVENLELVEKGFSNLKKQIENARMFGVPVVVAVNAFKTDTEAELDLVSRLAKEHGAFDAVKCTHWAEGGMGALALAQAVQRAAQAPSSFQLLYDLKLPVEDKIRIIAQKIYGADDIELLPEAQHKAEVYTKQGFGNLPICMAKTHLSLSHNPEQKGVPTGFVLPIRDIRASVGAGFLYPLVGTMSTMPGLPTRPCFYDIDLDPETEQVNGLF
;
A
#
# COMPACT_ATOMS: atom_id res chain seq x y z
N MET A 1 57.87 -20.45 36.86
CA MET A 1 56.39 -20.42 36.75
C MET A 1 55.97 -21.66 35.96
N ALA A 2 54.77 -22.19 36.19
CA ALA A 2 54.21 -23.16 35.26
C ALA A 2 54.01 -22.47 33.89
N PRO A 3 54.22 -23.18 32.76
CA PRO A 3 54.01 -22.59 31.43
C PRO A 3 52.55 -22.10 31.29
N ALA A 4 52.34 -20.98 30.58
CA ALA A 4 51.00 -20.41 30.41
C ALA A 4 50.01 -21.44 29.83
N GLU A 5 48.80 -21.46 30.39
CA GLU A 5 47.71 -22.24 29.83
C GLU A 5 47.21 -21.60 28.53
N ILE A 6 47.03 -22.41 27.49
CA ILE A 6 46.68 -21.92 26.16
C ILE A 6 45.17 -21.74 26.06
N LEU A 7 44.72 -20.49 25.89
CA LEU A 7 43.31 -20.16 25.62
C LEU A 7 42.96 -20.50 24.16
N ASN A 8 42.61 -21.76 23.94
CA ASN A 8 42.30 -22.27 22.61
C ASN A 8 40.88 -21.88 22.17
N GLY A 9 40.78 -20.75 21.48
CA GLY A 9 39.50 -20.25 20.98
C GLY A 9 38.80 -21.19 19.99
N LYS A 10 39.49 -22.14 19.35
CA LYS A 10 38.81 -23.19 18.55
C LYS A 10 37.95 -24.12 19.41
N VAL A 11 38.39 -24.44 20.64
CA VAL A 11 37.64 -25.32 21.55
C VAL A 11 36.43 -24.57 22.12
N VAL A 12 36.65 -23.37 22.65
CA VAL A 12 35.60 -22.52 23.22
C VAL A 12 34.55 -22.17 22.16
N SER A 13 34.97 -21.76 20.96
CA SER A 13 34.04 -21.48 19.85
C SER A 13 33.25 -22.72 19.41
N ALA A 14 33.82 -23.93 19.45
CA ALA A 14 33.08 -25.14 19.13
C ALA A 14 31.97 -25.41 20.16
N GLN A 15 32.25 -25.26 21.46
CA GLN A 15 31.25 -25.40 22.52
C GLN A 15 30.11 -24.38 22.38
N ILE A 16 30.45 -23.13 22.06
CA ILE A 16 29.45 -22.07 21.83
C ILE A 16 28.58 -22.40 20.62
N ARG A 17 29.17 -22.84 19.50
CA ARG A 17 28.42 -23.21 18.30
C ARG A 17 27.48 -24.38 18.55
N GLU A 18 27.87 -25.37 19.33
CA GLU A 18 26.99 -26.49 19.72
C GLU A 18 25.80 -25.99 20.56
N ARG A 19 26.04 -25.10 21.53
CA ARG A 19 24.95 -24.45 22.29
C ARG A 19 24.00 -23.67 21.38
N LEU A 20 24.53 -22.91 20.42
CA LEU A 20 23.73 -22.14 19.46
C LEU A 20 22.90 -23.04 18.56
N LYS A 21 23.47 -24.17 18.10
CA LYS A 21 22.76 -25.15 17.30
C LYS A 21 21.51 -25.66 18.01
N ASN A 22 21.61 -25.96 19.30
CA ASN A 22 20.46 -26.36 20.12
C ASN A 22 19.41 -25.24 20.24
N GLN A 23 19.84 -23.98 20.38
CA GLN A 23 18.92 -22.83 20.42
C GLN A 23 18.18 -22.63 19.08
N VAL A 24 18.87 -22.78 17.95
CA VAL A 24 18.23 -22.69 16.62
C VAL A 24 17.23 -23.82 16.40
N THR A 25 17.54 -25.04 16.87
CA THR A 25 16.59 -26.16 16.86
C THR A 25 15.33 -25.83 17.66
N GLN A 26 15.48 -25.29 18.88
CA GLN A 26 14.33 -24.88 19.70
C GLN A 26 13.47 -23.79 19.02
N MET A 27 14.09 -22.84 18.32
CA MET A 27 13.34 -21.83 17.55
C MET A 27 12.50 -22.44 16.42
N LYS A 28 13.04 -23.44 15.72
CA LYS A 28 12.32 -24.19 14.67
C LYS A 28 11.14 -24.98 15.23
N GLU A 29 11.28 -25.52 16.44
CA GLU A 29 10.20 -26.20 17.14
C GLU A 29 9.10 -25.23 17.59
N GLN A 30 9.48 -24.03 18.06
CA GLN A 30 8.54 -22.98 18.46
C GLN A 30 7.74 -22.40 17.28
N VAL A 31 8.41 -22.16 16.15
CA VAL A 31 7.79 -21.63 14.92
C VAL A 31 8.23 -22.47 13.72
N PRO A 32 7.42 -23.44 13.27
CA PRO A 32 7.76 -24.29 12.14
C PRO A 32 8.12 -23.47 10.89
N GLY A 33 9.27 -23.79 10.29
CA GLY A 33 9.79 -23.11 9.10
C GLY A 33 10.60 -21.84 9.38
N PHE A 34 10.67 -21.36 10.62
CA PHE A 34 11.54 -20.25 10.99
C PHE A 34 13.01 -20.65 10.95
N ILE A 35 13.85 -19.82 10.34
CA ILE A 35 15.30 -20.02 10.28
C ILE A 35 15.99 -18.67 10.53
N PRO A 36 16.86 -18.54 11.55
CA PRO A 36 17.68 -17.35 11.73
C PRO A 36 18.47 -17.04 10.46
N GLY A 37 18.54 -15.78 10.10
CA GLY A 37 19.13 -15.33 8.84
C GLY A 37 20.25 -14.33 9.07
N LEU A 38 21.40 -14.60 8.46
CA LEU A 38 22.59 -13.75 8.43
C LEU A 38 22.86 -13.32 6.99
N ALA A 39 23.02 -12.03 6.73
CA ALA A 39 23.56 -11.57 5.44
C ALA A 39 24.97 -10.99 5.59
N ILE A 40 25.79 -11.17 4.55
CA ILE A 40 27.14 -10.63 4.46
C ILE A 40 27.22 -9.82 3.16
N LEU A 41 27.32 -8.50 3.28
CA LEU A 41 27.48 -7.59 2.15
C LEU A 41 28.96 -7.30 1.90
N GLN A 42 29.47 -7.72 0.76
CA GLN A 42 30.86 -7.49 0.31
C GLN A 42 30.87 -6.53 -0.88
N VAL A 43 31.83 -5.61 -0.90
CA VAL A 43 32.19 -4.81 -2.08
C VAL A 43 33.58 -5.22 -2.53
N GLY A 44 33.71 -5.59 -3.81
CA GLY A 44 34.97 -6.04 -4.41
C GLY A 44 35.29 -7.52 -4.15
N ASP A 45 36.57 -7.88 -4.23
CA ASP A 45 36.98 -9.30 -4.27
C ASP A 45 38.32 -9.61 -3.60
N ARG A 46 38.62 -8.95 -2.48
CA ARG A 46 39.88 -9.22 -1.77
C ARG A 46 39.94 -10.64 -1.21
N ASP A 47 41.06 -11.32 -1.44
CA ASP A 47 41.32 -12.70 -1.00
C ASP A 47 41.24 -12.89 0.51
N ASP A 48 41.75 -11.92 1.28
CA ASP A 48 41.70 -11.93 2.74
C ASP A 48 40.25 -11.92 3.25
N SER A 49 39.41 -11.04 2.71
CA SER A 49 37.96 -11.01 2.99
C SER A 49 37.27 -12.31 2.63
N ASN A 50 37.54 -12.88 1.45
CA ASN A 50 36.91 -14.12 0.97
C ASN A 50 37.15 -15.31 1.92
N LEU A 51 38.36 -15.45 2.46
CA LEU A 51 38.67 -16.50 3.44
C LEU A 51 37.80 -16.36 4.70
N TYR A 52 37.66 -15.15 5.24
CA TYR A 52 36.83 -14.90 6.43
C TYR A 52 35.34 -15.11 6.17
N ILE A 53 34.83 -14.68 5.02
CA ILE A 53 33.43 -14.90 4.62
C ILE A 53 33.14 -16.41 4.58
N ASN A 54 34.00 -17.20 3.96
CA ASN A 54 33.83 -18.65 3.89
C ASN A 54 33.77 -19.32 5.26
N VAL A 55 34.57 -18.85 6.23
CA VAL A 55 34.50 -19.35 7.61
C VAL A 55 33.17 -18.99 8.27
N LYS A 56 32.65 -17.76 8.06
CA LYS A 56 31.34 -17.32 8.57
C LYS A 56 30.20 -18.15 7.98
N LEU A 57 30.22 -18.40 6.67
CA LEU A 57 29.21 -19.20 5.97
C LEU A 57 29.16 -20.64 6.50
N LYS A 58 30.32 -21.29 6.64
CA LYS A 58 30.41 -22.65 7.22
C LYS A 58 29.91 -22.71 8.65
N ALA A 59 30.30 -21.73 9.49
CA ALA A 59 29.84 -21.68 10.87
C ALA A 59 28.33 -21.48 10.98
N ALA A 60 27.74 -20.64 10.10
CA ALA A 60 26.29 -20.45 10.04
C ALA A 60 25.56 -21.75 9.64
N GLU A 61 26.07 -22.44 8.62
CA GLU A 61 25.53 -23.72 8.15
C GLU A 61 25.56 -24.79 9.25
N GLU A 62 26.69 -24.93 9.96
CA GLU A 62 26.86 -25.89 11.08
C GLU A 62 25.84 -25.68 12.21
N ILE A 63 25.48 -24.42 12.49
CA ILE A 63 24.52 -24.03 13.53
C ILE A 63 23.07 -24.14 13.02
N GLY A 64 22.86 -24.14 11.70
CA GLY A 64 21.55 -24.13 11.06
C GLY A 64 20.96 -22.73 10.82
N ILE A 65 21.81 -21.70 10.77
CA ILE A 65 21.50 -20.33 10.35
C ILE A 65 21.56 -20.26 8.81
N ARG A 66 20.57 -19.61 8.18
CA ARG A 66 20.63 -19.31 6.75
C ARG A 66 21.58 -18.12 6.53
N ALA A 67 22.71 -18.36 5.88
CA ALA A 67 23.63 -17.29 5.53
C ALA A 67 23.57 -16.94 4.04
N THR A 68 23.40 -15.65 3.73
CA THR A 68 23.38 -15.11 2.37
C THR A 68 24.60 -14.24 2.15
N HIS A 69 25.36 -14.51 1.08
CA HIS A 69 26.50 -13.68 0.67
C HIS A 69 26.09 -12.83 -0.53
N ILE A 70 26.13 -11.51 -0.35
CA ILE A 70 25.85 -10.52 -1.40
C ILE A 70 27.17 -9.88 -1.79
N LYS A 71 27.63 -10.12 -3.02
CA LYS A 71 28.89 -9.60 -3.54
C LYS A 71 28.62 -8.54 -4.61
N LEU A 72 28.98 -7.30 -4.31
CA LEU A 72 28.90 -6.16 -5.22
C LEU A 72 30.23 -5.97 -5.97
N PRO A 73 30.20 -5.53 -7.23
CA PRO A 73 31.41 -5.27 -7.99
C PRO A 73 32.20 -4.10 -7.40
N ARG A 74 33.50 -4.02 -7.74
CA ARG A 74 34.37 -2.90 -7.34
C ARG A 74 33.88 -1.54 -7.87
N THR A 75 33.06 -1.56 -8.93
CA THR A 75 32.45 -0.37 -9.55
C THR A 75 31.18 0.10 -8.82
N ALA A 76 30.76 -0.57 -7.75
CA ALA A 76 29.57 -0.15 -6.99
C ALA A 76 29.77 1.26 -6.40
N THR A 77 28.73 2.05 -6.45
CA THR A 77 28.68 3.40 -5.86
C THR A 77 28.17 3.34 -4.43
N GLU A 78 28.45 4.37 -3.63
CA GLU A 78 27.91 4.48 -2.26
C GLU A 78 26.39 4.36 -2.23
N SER A 79 25.69 4.97 -3.20
CA SER A 79 24.23 4.89 -3.32
C SER A 79 23.74 3.47 -3.57
N GLU A 80 24.43 2.69 -4.40
CA GLU A 80 24.09 1.29 -4.64
C GLU A 80 24.30 0.45 -3.39
N VAL A 81 25.42 0.63 -2.67
CA VAL A 81 25.67 -0.08 -1.41
C VAL A 81 24.58 0.23 -0.38
N LEU A 82 24.21 1.51 -0.23
CA LEU A 82 23.14 1.92 0.70
C LEU A 82 21.77 1.33 0.32
N LYS A 83 21.46 1.16 -0.97
CA LYS A 83 20.23 0.47 -1.40
C LYS A 83 20.19 -0.99 -0.92
N TYR A 84 21.30 -1.71 -1.01
CA TYR A 84 21.38 -3.08 -0.48
C TYR A 84 21.25 -3.11 1.04
N VAL A 85 21.86 -2.15 1.75
CA VAL A 85 21.69 -2.02 3.22
C VAL A 85 20.20 -1.79 3.57
N THR A 86 19.51 -0.91 2.85
CA THR A 86 18.06 -0.69 3.03
C THR A 86 17.26 -1.95 2.77
N SER A 87 17.52 -2.67 1.67
CA SER A 87 16.86 -3.94 1.35
C SER A 87 17.06 -4.99 2.47
N LEU A 88 18.28 -5.12 2.99
CA LEU A 88 18.59 -6.02 4.10
C LEU A 88 17.94 -5.60 5.42
N ASN A 89 17.79 -4.30 5.68
CA ASN A 89 17.03 -3.78 6.82
C ASN A 89 15.55 -4.17 6.74
N GLU A 90 14.97 -4.18 5.54
CA GLU A 90 13.55 -4.46 5.30
C GLU A 90 13.23 -5.96 5.14
N ASP A 91 14.21 -6.80 4.83
CA ASP A 91 14.03 -8.25 4.67
C ASP A 91 13.76 -8.93 6.03
N LEU A 92 12.53 -9.41 6.24
CA LEU A 92 12.11 -10.12 7.46
C LEU A 92 12.78 -11.50 7.63
N THR A 93 13.43 -12.03 6.60
CA THR A 93 14.22 -13.27 6.70
C THR A 93 15.65 -13.02 7.17
N VAL A 94 16.12 -11.76 7.13
CA VAL A 94 17.42 -11.33 7.62
C VAL A 94 17.27 -10.76 9.02
N HIS A 95 17.87 -11.43 10.00
CA HIS A 95 17.82 -11.05 11.42
C HIS A 95 19.08 -10.29 11.84
N GLY A 96 20.17 -10.48 11.11
CA GLY A 96 21.38 -9.69 11.26
C GLY A 96 22.15 -9.65 9.96
N PHE A 97 22.91 -8.59 9.74
CA PHE A 97 23.86 -8.57 8.64
C PHE A 97 25.07 -7.71 8.95
N ILE A 98 26.11 -7.95 8.17
CA ILE A 98 27.37 -7.22 8.27
C ILE A 98 27.73 -6.62 6.92
N VAL A 99 28.43 -5.50 6.96
CA VAL A 99 29.18 -4.96 5.83
C VAL A 99 30.62 -5.42 5.98
N GLN A 100 31.10 -6.28 5.09
CA GLN A 100 32.44 -6.84 5.17
C GLN A 100 33.48 -5.76 4.87
N LEU A 101 34.29 -5.44 5.88
CA LEU A 101 35.38 -4.47 5.78
C LEU A 101 36.72 -5.14 5.48
N PRO A 102 37.66 -4.42 4.82
CA PRO A 102 37.47 -3.10 4.21
C PRO A 102 36.65 -3.18 2.91
N LEU A 103 35.98 -2.07 2.56
CA LEU A 103 35.30 -1.96 1.26
C LEU A 103 36.34 -1.83 0.13
N ASP A 104 36.37 -2.79 -0.79
CA ASP A 104 37.25 -2.77 -1.97
C ASP A 104 36.49 -2.20 -3.18
N SER A 105 36.51 -0.88 -3.29
CA SER A 105 35.80 -0.12 -4.30
C SER A 105 36.74 0.79 -5.08
N GLU A 106 36.46 0.94 -6.38
CA GLU A 106 37.09 1.93 -7.25
C GLU A 106 36.48 3.32 -7.04
N ASN A 107 35.22 3.39 -6.60
CA ASN A 107 34.57 4.63 -6.20
C ASN A 107 34.84 4.94 -4.72
N PRO A 108 34.97 6.23 -4.34
CA PRO A 108 35.01 6.61 -2.94
C PRO A 108 33.67 6.26 -2.26
N ILE A 109 33.74 5.50 -1.17
CA ILE A 109 32.57 5.14 -0.35
C ILE A 109 32.85 5.48 1.11
N ASN A 110 31.96 6.25 1.72
CA ASN A 110 32.00 6.52 3.14
C ASN A 110 31.59 5.27 3.94
N THR A 111 32.59 4.55 4.43
CA THR A 111 32.39 3.32 5.22
C THR A 111 31.55 3.58 6.47
N GLU A 112 31.71 4.73 7.13
CA GLU A 112 30.99 5.07 8.35
C GLU A 112 29.50 5.33 8.05
N ALA A 113 29.19 5.99 6.94
CA ALA A 113 27.81 6.18 6.50
C ALA A 113 27.12 4.83 6.19
N VAL A 114 27.81 3.93 5.48
CA VAL A 114 27.30 2.61 5.12
C VAL A 114 27.05 1.73 6.36
N VAL A 115 28.01 1.66 7.29
CA VAL A 115 27.85 0.86 8.51
C VAL A 115 26.74 1.44 9.39
N ASN A 116 26.66 2.77 9.55
CA ASN A 116 25.61 3.40 10.35
C ASN A 116 24.21 3.37 9.73
N ALA A 117 24.07 2.94 8.47
CA ALA A 117 22.78 2.70 7.84
C ALA A 117 22.15 1.36 8.26
N ILE A 118 22.90 0.46 8.91
CA ILE A 118 22.36 -0.77 9.50
C ILE A 118 21.49 -0.41 10.70
N ILE A 119 20.24 -0.90 10.74
CA ILE A 119 19.38 -0.63 11.91
C ILE A 119 19.92 -1.35 13.16
N PRO A 120 19.80 -0.76 14.36
CA PRO A 120 20.38 -1.32 15.59
C PRO A 120 19.95 -2.77 15.87
N GLU A 121 18.74 -3.16 15.48
CA GLU A 121 18.21 -4.51 15.66
C GLU A 121 18.93 -5.57 14.80
N LYS A 122 19.57 -5.16 13.69
CA LYS A 122 20.28 -6.06 12.77
C LYS A 122 21.79 -5.88 12.78
N ASP A 123 22.33 -4.98 13.60
CA ASP A 123 23.77 -4.72 13.77
C ASP A 123 24.45 -5.82 14.61
N VAL A 124 24.46 -7.04 14.09
CA VAL A 124 25.00 -8.22 14.79
C VAL A 124 26.52 -8.20 14.95
N ASP A 125 27.21 -7.29 14.25
CA ASP A 125 28.64 -7.03 14.42
C ASP A 125 28.95 -5.93 15.45
N GLY A 126 27.92 -5.19 15.91
CA GLY A 126 28.02 -4.15 16.93
C GLY A 126 28.81 -2.91 16.51
N LEU A 127 28.96 -2.65 15.21
CA LEU A 127 29.88 -1.63 14.69
C LEU A 127 29.23 -0.26 14.44
N THR A 128 27.91 -0.13 14.59
CA THR A 128 27.23 1.16 14.47
C THR A 128 27.58 2.09 15.62
N SER A 129 27.51 3.40 15.37
CA SER A 129 27.66 4.43 16.41
C SER A 129 26.60 4.31 17.50
N ILE A 130 25.41 3.77 17.19
CA ILE A 130 24.37 3.49 18.19
C ILE A 130 24.81 2.35 19.11
N SER A 131 25.27 1.22 18.56
CA SER A 131 25.79 0.09 19.36
C SER A 131 26.98 0.50 20.22
N ALA A 132 27.93 1.23 19.64
CA ALA A 132 29.09 1.77 20.36
C ALA A 132 28.67 2.74 21.49
N GLY A 133 27.73 3.65 21.22
CA GLY A 133 27.21 4.59 22.22
C GLY A 133 26.50 3.89 23.38
N LYS A 134 25.69 2.86 23.09
CA LYS A 134 25.03 2.03 24.11
C LYS A 134 26.06 1.28 24.98
N LEU A 135 27.11 0.72 24.38
CA LEU A 135 28.19 0.06 25.11
C LEU A 135 28.92 1.03 26.04
N ALA A 136 29.32 2.20 25.53
CA ALA A 136 30.00 3.22 26.34
C ALA A 136 29.15 3.70 27.54
N ARG A 137 27.82 3.73 27.38
CA ARG A 137 26.87 4.10 28.44
C ARG A 137 26.52 2.98 29.43
N GLY A 138 26.93 1.74 29.14
CA GLY A 138 26.60 0.59 29.98
C GLY A 138 25.23 -0.02 29.73
N ASP A 139 24.58 0.32 28.61
CA ASP A 139 23.27 -0.18 28.20
C ASP A 139 23.37 -1.60 27.61
N LEU A 140 24.09 -2.51 28.28
CA LEU A 140 24.51 -3.82 27.78
C LEU A 140 23.34 -4.76 27.43
N LYS A 141 22.15 -4.54 28.01
CA LYS A 141 20.95 -5.37 27.75
C LYS A 141 20.36 -5.13 26.36
N ASP A 142 20.54 -3.94 25.80
CA ASP A 142 19.98 -3.52 24.51
C ASP A 142 21.07 -3.14 23.50
N CYS A 143 22.26 -3.70 23.67
CA CYS A 143 23.46 -3.40 22.88
C CYS A 143 23.98 -4.67 22.21
N PHE A 144 24.27 -4.61 20.91
CA PHE A 144 25.13 -5.61 20.28
C PHE A 144 26.59 -5.20 20.47
N ILE A 145 27.30 -6.00 21.25
CA ILE A 145 28.73 -5.79 21.55
C ILE A 145 29.55 -6.24 20.33
N PRO A 146 30.59 -5.49 19.91
CA PRO A 146 31.46 -5.91 18.83
C PRO A 146 32.01 -7.33 19.01
N CYS A 147 31.94 -8.14 17.95
CA CYS A 147 32.16 -9.58 18.03
C CYS A 147 33.53 -9.96 18.60
N THR A 148 34.58 -9.22 18.22
CA THR A 148 35.96 -9.49 18.68
C THR A 148 36.13 -9.21 20.18
N PRO A 149 35.82 -8.00 20.71
CA PRO A 149 35.75 -7.74 22.15
C PRO A 149 34.88 -8.73 22.94
N LYS A 150 33.69 -9.08 22.42
CA LYS A 150 32.79 -10.07 23.04
C LYS A 150 33.50 -11.43 23.16
N GLY A 151 34.23 -11.84 22.12
CA GLY A 151 35.00 -13.08 22.11
C GLY A 151 36.20 -13.05 23.06
N CYS A 152 36.87 -11.90 23.19
CA CYS A 152 37.94 -11.70 24.16
C CYS A 152 37.43 -11.83 25.59
N LEU A 153 36.29 -11.20 25.90
CA LEU A 153 35.66 -11.30 27.22
C LEU A 153 35.30 -12.75 27.56
N GLU A 154 34.76 -13.51 26.60
CA GLU A 154 34.42 -14.92 26.82
C GLU A 154 35.68 -15.76 27.10
N LEU A 155 36.77 -15.56 26.34
CA LEU A 155 38.05 -16.22 26.60
C LEU A 155 38.63 -15.87 27.98
N ILE A 156 38.47 -14.63 28.44
CA ILE A 156 38.87 -14.22 29.80
C ILE A 156 38.03 -14.97 30.83
N LYS A 157 36.71 -15.09 30.64
CA LYS A 157 35.82 -15.81 31.56
C LYS A 157 36.16 -17.30 31.67
N GLU A 158 36.57 -17.94 30.58
CA GLU A 158 37.01 -19.34 30.56
C GLU A 158 38.23 -19.62 31.44
N THR A 159 39.03 -18.60 31.79
CA THR A 159 40.16 -18.76 32.72
C THR A 159 39.72 -19.03 34.17
N GLY A 160 38.46 -18.73 34.51
CA GLY A 160 37.96 -18.75 35.89
C GLY A 160 38.49 -17.63 36.79
N VAL A 161 39.36 -16.74 36.29
CA VAL A 161 39.89 -15.60 37.04
C VAL A 161 38.85 -14.49 37.14
N GLN A 162 38.72 -13.91 38.33
CA GLN A 162 37.76 -12.84 38.59
C GLN A 162 38.15 -11.53 37.88
N ILE A 163 37.28 -11.04 37.00
CA ILE A 163 37.45 -9.75 36.30
C ILE A 163 37.18 -8.57 37.23
N ALA A 164 36.15 -8.67 38.07
CA ALA A 164 35.75 -7.60 38.98
C ALA A 164 36.88 -7.27 39.98
N GLY A 165 37.30 -6.01 40.01
CA GLY A 165 38.41 -5.53 40.84
C GLY A 165 39.81 -5.75 40.26
N SER A 166 39.94 -6.42 39.11
CA SER A 166 41.23 -6.59 38.42
C SER A 166 41.68 -5.29 37.75
N HIS A 167 43.00 -5.14 37.55
CA HIS A 167 43.55 -4.12 36.67
C HIS A 167 43.67 -4.68 35.26
N ALA A 168 42.90 -4.13 34.32
CA ALA A 168 42.97 -4.51 32.92
C ALA A 168 43.68 -3.45 32.08
N VAL A 169 44.58 -3.86 31.19
CA VAL A 169 45.29 -2.99 30.26
C VAL A 169 44.89 -3.36 28.84
N VAL A 170 44.36 -2.39 28.10
CA VAL A 170 43.99 -2.55 26.69
C VAL A 170 44.98 -1.77 25.83
N VAL A 171 45.81 -2.46 25.06
CA VAL A 171 46.83 -1.86 24.18
C VAL A 171 46.28 -1.80 22.77
N GLY A 172 45.68 -0.66 22.43
CA GLY A 172 44.97 -0.42 21.17
C GLY A 172 43.78 0.52 21.39
N ARG A 173 43.51 1.40 20.42
CA ARG A 173 42.41 2.39 20.49
C ARG A 173 41.50 2.37 19.25
N SER A 174 41.50 1.27 18.52
CA SER A 174 40.66 1.13 17.32
C SER A 174 39.18 1.13 17.69
N LYS A 175 38.33 1.57 16.75
CA LYS A 175 36.87 1.51 16.88
C LYS A 175 36.33 0.07 16.91
N ILE A 176 37.12 -0.91 16.46
CA ILE A 176 36.70 -2.31 16.29
C ILE A 176 37.00 -3.15 17.54
N VAL A 177 38.17 -2.94 18.17
CA VAL A 177 38.62 -3.77 19.30
C VAL A 177 38.98 -2.93 20.51
N GLY A 178 39.90 -1.96 20.36
CA GLY A 178 40.49 -1.25 21.49
C GLY A 178 39.48 -0.51 22.36
N ALA A 179 38.77 0.47 21.79
CA ALA A 179 37.81 1.27 22.55
C ALA A 179 36.63 0.42 23.08
N PRO A 180 36.00 -0.47 22.29
CA PRO A 180 34.94 -1.31 22.83
C PRO A 180 35.40 -2.30 23.92
N MET A 181 36.63 -2.82 23.85
CA MET A 181 37.17 -3.68 24.89
C MET A 181 37.37 -2.92 26.21
N HIS A 182 37.77 -1.65 26.13
CA HIS A 182 37.86 -0.79 27.31
C HIS A 182 36.50 -0.69 28.02
N ASP A 183 35.47 -0.26 27.29
CA ASP A 183 34.13 -0.10 27.85
C ASP A 183 33.59 -1.43 28.38
N LEU A 184 33.83 -2.53 27.65
CA LEU A 184 33.35 -3.85 28.04
C LEU A 184 33.99 -4.33 29.35
N LEU A 185 35.29 -4.15 29.54
CA LEU A 185 35.97 -4.52 30.80
C LEU A 185 35.55 -3.61 31.96
N LEU A 186 35.36 -2.32 31.69
CA LEU A 186 34.86 -1.34 32.66
C LEU A 186 33.49 -1.77 33.19
N TRP A 187 32.57 -2.14 32.30
CA TRP A 187 31.24 -2.63 32.68
C TRP A 187 31.23 -4.07 33.24
N ASN A 188 32.37 -4.77 33.19
CA ASN A 188 32.61 -6.00 33.96
C ASN A 188 33.41 -5.73 35.26
N HIS A 189 33.37 -4.48 35.75
CA HIS A 189 33.92 -4.03 37.02
C HIS A 189 35.45 -4.11 37.15
N ALA A 190 36.18 -4.09 36.05
CA ALA A 190 37.65 -3.93 36.08
C ALA A 190 38.05 -2.45 36.18
N THR A 191 39.22 -2.18 36.73
CA THR A 191 39.91 -0.89 36.55
C THR A 191 40.66 -0.95 35.22
N VAL A 192 40.30 -0.12 34.24
CA VAL A 192 40.83 -0.25 32.88
C VAL A 192 41.76 0.89 32.49
N THR A 193 42.97 0.57 32.06
CA THR A 193 43.92 1.50 31.44
C THR A 193 43.99 1.26 29.93
N THR A 194 43.70 2.29 29.13
CA THR A 194 43.83 2.21 27.67
C THR A 194 45.17 2.79 27.23
N CYS A 195 45.97 1.96 26.58
CA CYS A 195 47.27 2.31 26.02
C CYS A 195 47.26 2.27 24.50
N HIS A 196 48.24 2.90 23.86
CA HIS A 196 48.45 2.87 22.42
C HIS A 196 49.95 3.01 22.10
N SER A 197 50.35 2.83 20.84
CA SER A 197 51.76 2.88 20.42
C SER A 197 52.51 4.18 20.78
N LYS A 198 51.78 5.28 21.03
CA LYS A 198 52.35 6.57 21.50
C LYS A 198 52.27 6.80 23.01
N THR A 199 51.87 5.81 23.80
CA THR A 199 51.78 5.94 25.26
C THR A 199 53.20 5.97 25.84
N ALA A 200 53.50 6.97 26.66
CA ALA A 200 54.78 7.04 27.35
C ALA A 200 54.92 5.87 28.32
N ASN A 201 56.14 5.31 28.43
CA ASN A 201 56.44 4.17 29.29
C ASN A 201 55.47 2.98 29.10
N LEU A 202 55.12 2.68 27.84
CA LEU A 202 54.14 1.64 27.49
C LEU A 202 54.42 0.29 28.18
N SER A 203 55.69 -0.10 28.30
CA SER A 203 56.10 -1.34 28.99
C SER A 203 55.70 -1.35 30.48
N GLU A 204 55.84 -0.22 31.17
CA GLU A 204 55.44 -0.07 32.59
C GLU A 204 53.93 -0.14 32.75
N GLU A 205 53.16 0.50 31.85
CA GLU A 205 51.69 0.42 31.87
C GLU A 205 51.20 -1.00 31.59
N VAL A 206 51.78 -1.69 30.60
CA VAL A 206 51.48 -3.10 30.30
C VAL A 206 51.75 -4.00 31.51
N ASN A 207 52.80 -3.72 32.28
CA ASN A 207 53.17 -4.53 33.44
C ASN A 207 52.20 -4.44 34.63
N LYS A 208 51.30 -3.44 34.65
CA LYS A 208 50.32 -3.30 35.73
C LYS A 208 49.12 -4.24 35.56
N GLY A 209 48.85 -4.71 34.34
CA GLY A 209 47.64 -5.45 34.01
C GLY A 209 47.64 -6.90 34.52
N ASP A 210 46.63 -7.26 35.31
CA ASP A 210 46.22 -8.64 35.56
C ASP A 210 45.60 -9.27 34.30
N ILE A 211 44.93 -8.45 33.50
CA ILE A 211 44.36 -8.79 32.20
C ILE A 211 44.99 -7.86 31.16
N LEU A 212 45.57 -8.41 30.12
CA LEU A 212 46.19 -7.68 29.02
C LEU A 212 45.51 -8.05 27.70
N VAL A 213 44.87 -7.09 27.05
CA VAL A 213 44.30 -7.25 25.70
C VAL A 213 45.09 -6.41 24.71
N VAL A 214 45.64 -7.01 23.67
CA VAL A 214 46.52 -6.35 22.69
C VAL A 214 45.88 -6.38 21.30
N ALA A 215 45.74 -5.20 20.69
CA ALA A 215 45.13 -5.00 19.37
C ALA A 215 45.72 -3.75 18.69
N THR A 216 47.03 -3.76 18.44
CA THR A 216 47.78 -2.65 17.85
C THR A 216 47.99 -2.78 16.34
N GLY A 217 47.86 -3.99 15.79
CA GLY A 217 48.16 -4.27 14.39
C GLY A 217 49.65 -4.10 14.06
N GLN A 218 50.53 -4.37 15.04
CA GLN A 218 51.97 -4.31 14.88
C GLN A 218 52.57 -5.65 15.33
N PRO A 219 53.26 -6.39 14.44
CA PRO A 219 53.76 -7.73 14.74
C PRO A 219 54.70 -7.73 15.95
N GLU A 220 54.38 -8.56 16.93
CA GLU A 220 55.22 -8.84 18.12
C GLU A 220 55.71 -7.57 18.86
N MET A 221 54.91 -6.50 18.86
CA MET A 221 55.21 -5.23 19.52
C MET A 221 55.34 -5.40 21.04
N VAL A 222 54.43 -6.16 21.66
CA VAL A 222 54.43 -6.39 23.10
C VAL A 222 55.36 -7.57 23.43
N LYS A 223 56.44 -7.27 24.17
CA LYS A 223 57.47 -8.24 24.57
C LYS A 223 57.12 -8.97 25.86
N GLY A 224 57.67 -10.16 26.06
CA GLY A 224 57.40 -10.96 27.26
C GLY A 224 57.80 -10.25 28.57
N GLU A 225 58.89 -9.48 28.52
CA GLU A 225 59.37 -8.66 29.64
C GLU A 225 58.44 -7.48 30.04
N TRP A 226 57.43 -7.17 29.25
CA TRP A 226 56.43 -6.14 29.61
C TRP A 226 55.27 -6.73 30.41
N ILE A 227 54.96 -8.02 30.22
CA ILE A 227 53.77 -8.67 30.75
C ILE A 227 53.90 -8.93 32.26
N LYS A 228 52.86 -8.67 33.05
CA LYS A 228 52.86 -9.01 34.48
C LYS A 228 52.91 -10.54 34.66
N PRO A 229 53.79 -11.09 35.53
CA PRO A 229 53.78 -12.52 35.86
C PRO A 229 52.39 -13.02 36.25
N GLY A 230 51.92 -14.08 35.59
CA GLY A 230 50.60 -14.67 35.85
C GLY A 230 49.41 -13.97 35.16
N ALA A 231 49.64 -12.91 34.37
CA ALA A 231 48.55 -12.21 33.68
C ALA A 231 47.84 -13.08 32.63
N ILE A 232 46.59 -12.72 32.35
CA ILE A 232 45.84 -13.21 31.18
C ILE A 232 46.20 -12.36 29.97
N VAL A 233 46.67 -12.98 28.90
CA VAL A 233 47.10 -12.28 27.68
C VAL A 233 46.20 -12.69 26.50
N ILE A 234 45.41 -11.73 26.02
CA ILE A 234 44.56 -11.85 24.85
C ILE A 234 45.19 -11.06 23.69
N ASP A 235 45.71 -11.78 22.71
CA ASP A 235 46.30 -11.24 21.48
C ASP A 235 45.28 -11.27 20.34
N CYS A 236 44.80 -10.09 19.96
CA CYS A 236 43.84 -9.91 18.86
C CYS A 236 44.51 -9.63 17.52
N GLY A 237 45.83 -9.42 17.51
CA GLY A 237 46.60 -9.06 16.33
C GLY A 237 46.66 -10.20 15.32
N ILE A 238 46.59 -9.87 14.03
CA ILE A 238 46.87 -10.81 12.93
C ILE A 238 47.79 -10.09 11.97
N ASN A 239 49.07 -10.44 12.04
CA ASN A 239 50.14 -9.87 11.24
C ASN A 239 50.88 -10.96 10.47
N TYR A 240 51.62 -10.57 9.45
CA TYR A 240 52.47 -11.46 8.67
C TYR A 240 53.91 -10.98 8.74
N ILE A 241 54.81 -11.88 9.12
CA ILE A 241 56.26 -11.68 9.04
C ILE A 241 56.85 -12.61 7.98
N PRO A 242 57.94 -12.23 7.28
CA PRO A 242 58.63 -13.13 6.37
C PRO A 242 59.07 -14.42 7.07
N ASP A 243 58.82 -15.56 6.45
CA ASP A 243 59.26 -16.88 6.93
C ASP A 243 59.43 -17.83 5.74
N ASP A 244 60.68 -18.00 5.30
CA ASP A 244 61.05 -18.85 4.16
C ASP A 244 60.78 -20.35 4.41
N THR A 245 60.48 -20.75 5.66
CA THR A 245 60.09 -22.12 6.00
C THR A 245 58.61 -22.42 5.71
N LYS A 246 57.80 -21.39 5.42
CA LYS A 246 56.38 -21.54 5.09
C LYS A 246 56.16 -21.54 3.57
N PRO A 247 55.22 -22.35 3.04
CA PRO A 247 54.96 -22.43 1.59
C PRO A 247 54.58 -21.11 0.90
N ASN A 248 54.07 -20.13 1.65
CA ASN A 248 53.70 -18.80 1.19
C ASN A 248 54.74 -17.71 1.55
N GLY A 249 55.93 -18.11 2.04
CA GLY A 249 57.01 -17.21 2.46
C GLY A 249 56.69 -16.33 3.66
N ARG A 250 55.59 -16.58 4.38
CA ARG A 250 55.09 -15.71 5.45
C ARG A 250 54.52 -16.52 6.61
N LYS A 251 54.89 -16.14 7.84
CA LYS A 251 54.32 -16.67 9.08
C LYS A 251 53.32 -15.68 9.67
N VAL A 252 52.18 -16.21 10.11
CA VAL A 252 51.18 -15.45 10.87
C VAL A 252 51.66 -15.31 12.31
N VAL A 253 51.71 -14.09 12.82
CA VAL A 253 52.04 -13.76 14.21
C VAL A 253 51.05 -12.72 14.75
N GLY A 254 50.93 -12.63 16.07
CA GLY A 254 50.08 -11.65 16.71
C GLY A 254 50.79 -10.33 17.00
N ASP A 255 50.18 -9.49 17.81
CA ASP A 255 50.79 -8.25 18.31
C ASP A 255 51.70 -8.52 19.52
N VAL A 256 51.63 -9.71 20.12
CA VAL A 256 52.43 -10.17 21.25
C VAL A 256 53.51 -11.15 20.76
N ALA A 257 54.73 -11.00 21.27
CA ALA A 257 55.80 -11.97 21.06
C ALA A 257 55.47 -13.30 21.78
N TYR A 258 54.71 -14.18 21.12
CA TYR A 258 54.04 -15.34 21.73
C TYR A 258 54.98 -16.23 22.55
N ASN A 259 56.17 -16.56 22.01
CA ASN A 259 57.11 -17.44 22.69
C ASN A 259 57.68 -16.84 23.98
N GLU A 260 57.92 -15.53 24.01
CA GLU A 260 58.39 -14.83 25.21
C GLU A 260 57.26 -14.68 26.23
N ALA A 261 56.07 -14.31 25.75
CA ALA A 261 54.90 -14.07 26.59
C ALA A 261 54.40 -15.33 27.30
N LYS A 262 54.48 -16.49 26.64
CA LYS A 262 54.07 -17.79 27.17
C LYS A 262 54.85 -18.22 28.43
N GLU A 263 56.10 -17.76 28.57
CA GLU A 263 56.93 -18.06 29.76
C GLU A 263 56.54 -17.25 31.00
N ARG A 264 55.74 -16.19 30.82
CA ARG A 264 55.39 -15.23 31.88
C ARG A 264 53.91 -15.11 32.17
N ALA A 265 53.06 -15.26 31.16
CA ALA A 265 51.61 -15.22 31.32
C ALA A 265 51.09 -16.43 32.12
N GLY A 266 49.97 -16.25 32.82
CA GLY A 266 49.21 -17.37 33.38
C GLY A 266 48.35 -18.04 32.31
N PHE A 267 47.79 -17.23 31.40
CA PHE A 267 46.97 -17.66 30.29
C PHE A 267 47.33 -16.87 29.03
N ILE A 268 47.35 -17.51 27.86
CA ILE A 268 47.67 -16.82 26.60
C ILE A 268 46.90 -17.39 25.39
N THR A 269 46.37 -16.51 24.56
CA THR A 269 45.74 -16.90 23.28
C THR A 269 46.79 -17.15 22.18
N PRO A 270 46.66 -18.22 21.38
CA PRO A 270 47.55 -18.45 20.24
C PRO A 270 47.12 -17.63 19.01
N VAL A 271 48.08 -17.22 18.17
CA VAL A 271 47.82 -16.60 16.87
C VAL A 271 48.48 -17.44 15.77
N PRO A 272 47.71 -18.09 14.86
CA PRO A 272 46.25 -18.14 14.80
C PRO A 272 45.63 -19.16 15.78
N GLY A 273 44.33 -19.03 16.05
CA GLY A 273 43.54 -20.05 16.78
C GLY A 273 42.97 -19.59 18.13
N GLY A 274 43.33 -18.40 18.60
CA GLY A 274 42.77 -17.72 19.76
C GLY A 274 41.52 -16.92 19.41
N VAL A 275 41.69 -15.60 19.23
CA VAL A 275 40.55 -14.67 19.11
C VAL A 275 39.74 -14.84 17.81
N GLY A 276 40.37 -15.10 16.66
CA GLY A 276 39.67 -15.18 15.36
C GLY A 276 38.47 -16.15 15.30
N PRO A 277 38.61 -17.43 15.72
CA PRO A 277 37.47 -18.35 15.84
C PRO A 277 36.35 -17.83 16.75
N MET A 278 36.70 -17.11 17.82
CA MET A 278 35.72 -16.53 18.74
C MET A 278 34.94 -15.39 18.08
N THR A 279 35.59 -14.52 17.29
CA THR A 279 34.89 -13.46 16.54
C THR A 279 33.76 -14.05 15.68
N VAL A 280 34.01 -15.15 14.97
CA VAL A 280 32.98 -15.81 14.15
C VAL A 280 31.88 -16.41 15.03
N ALA A 281 32.22 -17.08 16.13
CA ALA A 281 31.23 -17.64 17.04
C ALA A 281 30.34 -16.56 17.68
N MET A 282 30.91 -15.40 18.02
CA MET A 282 30.17 -14.26 18.58
C MET A 282 29.23 -13.63 17.56
N LEU A 283 29.63 -13.54 16.29
CA LEU A 283 28.74 -13.09 15.21
C LEU A 283 27.52 -14.02 15.08
N MET A 284 27.74 -15.34 15.15
CA MET A 284 26.64 -16.31 15.13
C MET A 284 25.76 -16.17 16.37
N GLN A 285 26.36 -15.98 17.55
CA GLN A 285 25.61 -15.75 18.78
C GLN A 285 24.75 -14.48 18.71
N SER A 286 25.30 -13.36 18.25
CA SER A 286 24.55 -12.11 18.07
C SER A 286 23.44 -12.26 17.04
N THR A 287 23.65 -13.07 15.99
CA THR A 287 22.60 -13.39 15.00
C THR A 287 21.46 -14.20 15.60
N VAL A 288 21.77 -15.25 16.37
CA VAL A 288 20.77 -16.05 17.08
C VAL A 288 20.04 -15.21 18.13
N GLU A 289 20.76 -14.33 18.83
CA GLU A 289 20.18 -13.39 19.78
C GLU A 289 19.22 -12.41 19.11
N SER A 290 19.60 -11.84 17.95
CA SER A 290 18.70 -10.98 17.17
C SER A 290 17.46 -11.74 16.69
N ALA A 291 17.63 -12.94 16.14
CA ALA A 291 16.52 -13.79 15.71
C ALA A 291 15.57 -14.13 16.88
N LYS A 292 16.11 -14.34 18.09
CA LYS A 292 15.31 -14.54 19.30
C LYS A 292 14.49 -13.29 19.64
N ARG A 293 15.14 -12.12 19.69
CA ARG A 293 14.46 -10.83 19.94
C ARG A 293 13.39 -10.53 18.88
N PHE A 294 13.62 -10.94 17.64
CA PHE A 294 12.63 -10.87 16.57
C PHE A 294 11.43 -11.76 16.87
N LEU A 295 11.63 -13.04 17.22
CA LEU A 295 10.55 -13.97 17.56
C LEU A 295 9.73 -13.55 18.80
N GLU A 296 10.31 -12.81 19.73
CA GLU A 296 9.57 -12.25 20.88
C GLU A 296 8.51 -11.22 20.45
N LYS A 297 8.73 -10.51 19.33
CA LYS A 297 7.83 -9.48 18.79
C LYS A 297 6.99 -9.98 17.62
N PHE A 298 7.58 -10.83 16.79
CA PHE A 298 6.99 -11.32 15.55
C PHE A 298 5.93 -12.39 15.83
N LYS A 299 4.73 -12.15 15.32
CA LYS A 299 3.68 -13.16 15.26
C LYS A 299 3.47 -13.53 13.80
N PRO A 300 3.66 -14.80 13.40
CA PRO A 300 3.44 -15.23 12.01
C PRO A 300 2.09 -14.75 11.49
N GLY A 301 2.09 -14.12 10.31
CA GLY A 301 0.88 -13.60 9.67
C GLY A 301 0.32 -12.30 10.28
N LYS A 302 1.02 -11.64 11.22
CA LYS A 302 0.62 -10.35 11.80
C LYS A 302 1.65 -9.27 11.55
N TRP A 303 1.18 -8.05 11.30
CA TRP A 303 2.01 -6.86 11.20
C TRP A 303 2.51 -6.40 12.57
N MET A 304 3.70 -5.80 12.60
CA MET A 304 4.27 -5.13 13.78
C MET A 304 3.93 -3.63 13.74
N ILE A 305 2.63 -3.34 13.62
CA ILE A 305 2.11 -1.98 13.48
C ILE A 305 1.89 -1.33 14.85
N GLN A 306 2.24 -0.05 14.96
CA GLN A 306 1.99 0.77 16.14
C GLN A 306 0.76 1.67 15.92
N TYR A 307 -0.33 1.43 16.63
CA TYR A 307 -1.54 2.25 16.47
C TYR A 307 -1.44 3.57 17.26
N ASN A 308 -2.09 4.62 16.74
CA ASN A 308 -2.22 5.90 17.44
C ASN A 308 -3.33 5.81 18.50
N ASN A 309 -3.17 6.53 19.60
CA ASN A 309 -4.23 6.64 20.62
C ASN A 309 -5.20 7.77 20.29
N LEU A 310 -6.49 7.56 20.56
CA LEU A 310 -7.51 8.60 20.46
C LEU A 310 -7.69 9.35 21.78
N ASN A 311 -7.79 10.68 21.67
CA ASN A 311 -8.19 11.55 22.78
C ASN A 311 -9.66 11.97 22.58
N LEU A 312 -10.58 11.15 23.07
CA LEU A 312 -12.01 11.39 22.94
C LEU A 312 -12.45 12.61 23.77
N LYS A 313 -13.32 13.45 23.19
CA LYS A 313 -13.93 14.62 23.83
C LYS A 313 -15.45 14.53 23.74
N THR A 314 -16.12 15.03 24.78
CA THR A 314 -17.58 15.16 24.83
C THR A 314 -17.95 16.59 25.26
N PRO A 315 -18.77 17.33 24.48
CA PRO A 315 -19.34 16.95 23.19
C PRO A 315 -18.26 16.69 22.11
N VAL A 316 -18.59 15.85 21.13
CA VAL A 316 -17.69 15.53 20.01
C VAL A 316 -17.40 16.82 19.22
N PRO A 317 -16.11 17.18 18.99
CA PRO A 317 -15.75 18.37 18.22
C PRO A 317 -16.17 18.29 16.75
N SER A 318 -15.91 19.35 15.98
CA SER A 318 -16.10 19.29 14.53
C SER A 318 -15.14 18.28 13.89
N ASP A 319 -15.50 17.74 12.73
CA ASP A 319 -14.69 16.73 12.04
C ASP A 319 -13.27 17.22 11.75
N ILE A 320 -13.13 18.48 11.32
CA ILE A 320 -11.83 19.09 11.03
C ILE A 320 -10.99 19.33 12.29
N ASP A 321 -11.62 19.71 13.42
CA ASP A 321 -10.91 19.86 14.70
C ASP A 321 -10.36 18.52 15.18
N ILE A 322 -11.11 17.43 15.00
CA ILE A 322 -10.65 16.07 15.31
C ILE A 322 -9.47 15.71 14.41
N SER A 323 -9.60 15.87 13.08
CA SER A 323 -8.52 15.59 12.13
C SER A 323 -7.23 16.35 12.47
N ARG A 324 -7.32 17.63 12.82
CA ARG A 324 -6.16 18.48 13.16
C ARG A 324 -5.54 18.15 14.52
N SER A 325 -6.35 17.65 15.46
CA SER A 325 -5.87 17.26 16.79
C SER A 325 -4.99 16.02 16.79
N CYS A 326 -5.02 15.24 15.70
CA CYS A 326 -4.25 14.01 15.54
C CYS A 326 -3.06 14.25 14.61
N LYS A 327 -1.84 14.09 15.13
CA LYS A 327 -0.64 14.07 14.28
C LYS A 327 -0.58 12.72 13.54
N PRO A 328 -0.64 12.68 12.20
CA PRO A 328 -0.52 11.43 11.46
C PRO A 328 0.86 10.81 11.68
N LYS A 329 0.94 9.47 11.64
CA LYS A 329 2.23 8.77 11.58
C LYS A 329 2.92 9.12 10.26
N PRO A 330 4.26 9.28 10.22
CA PRO A 330 4.97 9.35 8.95
C PRO A 330 4.61 8.18 8.04
N ILE A 331 4.12 8.47 6.84
CA ILE A 331 3.51 7.47 5.96
C ILE A 331 4.51 6.39 5.52
N GLY A 332 5.80 6.75 5.39
CA GLY A 332 6.87 5.79 5.12
C GLY A 332 7.10 4.79 6.27
N SER A 333 6.85 5.21 7.52
CA SER A 333 6.89 4.28 8.66
C SER A 333 5.68 3.35 8.65
N LEU A 334 4.47 3.88 8.38
CA LEU A 334 3.28 3.05 8.21
C LEU A 334 3.48 2.01 7.11
N ALA A 335 4.03 2.41 5.96
CA ALA A 335 4.29 1.53 4.83
C ALA A 335 5.19 0.34 5.21
N ARG A 336 6.29 0.59 5.93
CA ARG A 336 7.17 -0.49 6.43
C ARG A 336 6.47 -1.39 7.44
N GLU A 337 5.70 -0.81 8.36
CA GLU A 337 4.96 -1.58 9.38
C GLU A 337 3.95 -2.57 8.78
N ILE A 338 3.38 -2.24 7.61
CA ILE A 338 2.41 -3.08 6.89
C ILE A 338 3.06 -3.97 5.82
N GLY A 339 4.40 -4.00 5.73
CA GLY A 339 5.15 -4.90 4.87
C GLY A 339 5.38 -4.43 3.42
N LEU A 340 5.22 -3.12 3.16
CA LEU A 340 5.70 -2.50 1.91
C LEU A 340 7.19 -2.17 2.02
N LEU A 341 7.92 -2.39 0.94
CA LEU A 341 9.33 -2.04 0.84
C LEU A 341 9.49 -0.57 0.44
N SER A 342 10.61 0.07 0.83
CA SER A 342 10.84 1.48 0.48
C SER A 342 10.87 1.72 -1.04
N GLU A 343 11.27 0.73 -1.83
CA GLU A 343 11.28 0.80 -3.30
C GLU A 343 9.89 0.66 -3.95
N GLU A 344 8.87 0.27 -3.17
CA GLU A 344 7.49 0.10 -3.62
C GLU A 344 6.61 1.31 -3.30
N VAL A 345 7.20 2.39 -2.77
CA VAL A 345 6.48 3.54 -2.23
C VAL A 345 7.08 4.84 -2.74
N GLU A 346 6.24 5.68 -3.34
CA GLU A 346 6.57 7.05 -3.75
C GLU A 346 5.92 8.04 -2.78
N LEU A 347 6.71 8.73 -1.95
CA LEU A 347 6.20 9.64 -0.93
C LEU A 347 5.66 10.95 -1.54
N TYR A 348 4.52 11.43 -1.04
CA TYR A 348 3.91 12.72 -1.38
C TYR A 348 3.77 13.56 -0.09
N GLY A 349 4.90 14.09 0.39
CA GLY A 349 5.01 14.64 1.73
C GLY A 349 5.09 13.54 2.80
N GLU A 350 4.77 13.88 4.04
CA GLU A 350 4.90 12.95 5.18
C GLU A 350 3.64 12.12 5.45
N THR A 351 2.50 12.48 4.86
CA THR A 351 1.16 12.00 5.26
C THR A 351 0.51 11.06 4.25
N LYS A 352 1.02 10.99 3.02
CA LYS A 352 0.48 10.19 1.92
C LYS A 352 1.56 9.70 0.96
N ALA A 353 1.32 8.57 0.29
CA ALA A 353 2.26 8.01 -0.68
C ALA A 353 1.53 7.23 -1.78
N LYS A 354 2.14 7.10 -2.97
CA LYS A 354 1.70 6.16 -4.01
C LYS A 354 2.36 4.80 -3.80
N VAL A 355 1.60 3.72 -3.99
CA VAL A 355 2.12 2.34 -3.91
C VAL A 355 2.27 1.75 -5.30
N LEU A 356 3.46 1.26 -5.61
CA LEU A 356 3.82 0.74 -6.93
C LEU A 356 3.21 -0.65 -7.16
N LEU A 357 2.96 -0.96 -8.43
CA LEU A 357 2.43 -2.27 -8.84
C LEU A 357 3.42 -3.42 -8.63
N SER A 358 4.72 -3.12 -8.44
CA SER A 358 5.73 -4.11 -8.08
C SER A 358 5.41 -4.85 -6.77
N ALA A 359 4.69 -4.21 -5.84
CA ALA A 359 4.20 -4.86 -4.63
C ALA A 359 3.28 -6.04 -4.95
N LEU A 360 2.42 -5.92 -5.97
CA LEU A 360 1.55 -7.01 -6.38
C LEU A 360 2.35 -8.17 -7.00
N GLU A 361 3.37 -7.87 -7.80
CA GLU A 361 4.26 -8.88 -8.40
C GLU A 361 5.05 -9.66 -7.35
N ARG A 362 5.61 -8.97 -6.35
CA ARG A 362 6.31 -9.59 -5.21
C ARG A 362 5.37 -10.49 -4.42
N LEU A 363 4.13 -10.06 -4.20
CA LEU A 363 3.15 -10.76 -3.38
C LEU A 363 2.25 -11.73 -4.17
N LYS A 364 2.53 -12.00 -5.45
CA LYS A 364 1.65 -12.81 -6.30
C LYS A 364 1.31 -14.21 -5.75
N HIS A 365 2.22 -14.80 -4.98
CA HIS A 365 2.06 -16.12 -4.36
C HIS A 365 1.44 -16.08 -2.96
N GLN A 366 1.27 -14.90 -2.36
CA GLN A 366 0.62 -14.74 -1.07
C GLN A 366 -0.89 -14.98 -1.21
N PRO A 367 -1.55 -15.79 -0.38
CA PRO A 367 -3.01 -15.93 -0.41
C PRO A 367 -3.71 -14.62 -0.05
N ASP A 368 -4.86 -14.37 -0.68
CA ASP A 368 -5.69 -13.18 -0.39
C ASP A 368 -6.35 -13.30 0.99
N GLY A 369 -6.51 -12.15 1.66
CA GLY A 369 -7.30 -12.04 2.88
C GLY A 369 -8.82 -12.07 2.66
N LYS A 370 -9.54 -11.79 3.75
CA LYS A 370 -11.00 -11.71 3.76
C LYS A 370 -11.46 -10.37 3.19
N TYR A 371 -12.40 -10.41 2.26
CA TYR A 371 -12.89 -9.23 1.55
C TYR A 371 -14.29 -8.84 2.03
N VAL A 372 -14.43 -7.65 2.61
CA VAL A 372 -15.67 -7.15 3.23
C VAL A 372 -16.13 -5.93 2.45
N VAL A 373 -17.42 -5.91 2.06
CA VAL A 373 -18.03 -4.74 1.42
C VAL A 373 -19.01 -4.08 2.37
N VAL A 374 -18.81 -2.77 2.60
CA VAL A 374 -19.73 -1.92 3.34
C VAL A 374 -20.68 -1.24 2.36
N THR A 375 -21.97 -1.37 2.60
CA THR A 375 -23.04 -0.71 1.85
C THR A 375 -24.09 -0.19 2.83
N GLY A 376 -25.20 0.35 2.35
CA GLY A 376 -26.25 0.90 3.20
C GLY A 376 -27.65 0.60 2.69
N ILE A 377 -28.64 0.98 3.49
CA ILE A 377 -30.02 1.12 3.03
C ILE A 377 -30.13 2.16 1.93
N THR A 378 -31.32 2.29 1.34
CA THR A 378 -31.58 3.35 0.36
C THR A 378 -31.32 4.72 0.99
N PRO A 379 -30.41 5.55 0.44
CA PRO A 379 -30.05 6.82 1.05
C PRO A 379 -31.22 7.76 1.33
N THR A 380 -31.12 8.47 2.45
CA THR A 380 -32.01 9.55 2.87
C THR A 380 -31.21 10.84 3.10
N PRO A 381 -31.83 12.03 3.07
CA PRO A 381 -31.17 13.29 3.41
C PRO A 381 -30.61 13.35 4.85
N LEU A 382 -31.03 12.43 5.72
CA LEU A 382 -30.60 12.34 7.12
C LEU A 382 -29.20 11.71 7.26
N GLY A 383 -28.74 10.97 6.24
CA GLY A 383 -27.43 10.33 6.19
C GLY A 383 -27.35 9.04 7.00
N GLU A 384 -26.67 8.03 6.44
CA GLU A 384 -26.53 6.73 7.08
C GLU A 384 -25.15 6.53 7.73
N GLY A 385 -24.13 7.31 7.34
CA GLY A 385 -22.77 7.19 7.90
C GLY A 385 -21.97 6.00 7.36
N LYS A 386 -22.20 5.58 6.10
CA LYS A 386 -21.53 4.41 5.50
C LYS A 386 -20.00 4.45 5.57
N SER A 387 -19.39 5.53 5.09
CA SER A 387 -17.92 5.66 5.09
C SER A 387 -17.37 5.78 6.51
N THR A 388 -18.10 6.41 7.43
CA THR A 388 -17.79 6.43 8.86
C THR A 388 -17.74 5.01 9.42
N THR A 389 -18.66 4.13 9.03
CA THR A 389 -18.64 2.71 9.42
C THR A 389 -17.50 1.93 8.78
N THR A 390 -17.16 2.18 7.52
CA THR A 390 -15.98 1.59 6.87
C THR A 390 -14.72 1.87 7.70
N ILE A 391 -14.52 3.13 8.08
CA ILE A 391 -13.34 3.56 8.82
C ILE A 391 -13.36 3.07 10.27
N GLY A 392 -14.49 3.18 10.97
CA GLY A 392 -14.66 2.66 12.32
C GLY A 392 -14.44 1.15 12.41
N LEU A 393 -14.89 0.39 11.40
CA LEU A 393 -14.69 -1.06 11.33
C LEU A 393 -13.21 -1.44 11.17
N VAL A 394 -12.46 -0.76 10.29
CA VAL A 394 -11.02 -1.08 10.16
C VAL A 394 -10.23 -0.65 11.39
N GLN A 395 -10.60 0.44 12.04
CA GLN A 395 -10.05 0.84 13.33
C GLN A 395 -10.31 -0.22 14.41
N ALA A 396 -11.53 -0.73 14.50
CA ALA A 396 -11.91 -1.83 15.39
C ALA A 396 -11.10 -3.12 15.12
N LEU A 397 -11.02 -3.55 13.86
CA LEU A 397 -10.26 -4.74 13.45
C LEU A 397 -8.76 -4.58 13.73
N GLY A 398 -8.20 -3.40 13.46
CA GLY A 398 -6.77 -3.11 13.58
C GLY A 398 -6.37 -2.79 15.02
N ALA A 399 -6.75 -1.60 15.49
CA ALA A 399 -6.28 -1.05 16.75
C ALA A 399 -6.76 -1.83 17.99
N HIS A 400 -7.93 -2.48 17.91
CA HIS A 400 -8.54 -3.15 19.07
C HIS A 400 -8.56 -4.69 18.98
N LEU A 401 -8.57 -5.27 17.78
CA LEU A 401 -8.50 -6.74 17.59
C LEU A 401 -7.17 -7.23 17.00
N HIS A 402 -6.23 -6.33 16.72
CA HIS A 402 -4.89 -6.63 16.20
C HIS A 402 -4.92 -7.56 14.97
N GLN A 403 -5.85 -7.30 14.06
CA GLN A 403 -5.91 -7.92 12.74
C GLN A 403 -5.16 -7.07 11.72
N ASN A 404 -4.47 -7.71 10.78
CA ASN A 404 -4.01 -7.00 9.60
C ASN A 404 -5.25 -6.56 8.83
N VAL A 405 -5.41 -5.27 8.64
CA VAL A 405 -6.61 -4.73 8.02
C VAL A 405 -6.31 -3.50 7.19
N PHE A 406 -7.01 -3.37 6.07
CA PHE A 406 -6.96 -2.22 5.18
C PHE A 406 -8.37 -1.69 4.93
N ALA A 407 -8.52 -0.36 4.82
CA ALA A 407 -9.69 0.24 4.18
C ALA A 407 -9.38 0.62 2.73
N CYS A 408 -10.28 0.31 1.79
CA CYS A 408 -10.19 0.78 0.40
C CYS A 408 -11.38 1.70 0.09
N VAL A 409 -11.13 2.99 -0.04
CA VAL A 409 -12.15 4.02 -0.23
C VAL A 409 -11.93 4.81 -1.52
N ARG A 410 -12.97 5.53 -1.93
CA ARG A 410 -12.94 6.34 -3.15
C ARG A 410 -12.33 7.71 -2.88
N GLN A 411 -11.62 8.23 -3.87
CA GLN A 411 -11.24 9.63 -3.89
C GLN A 411 -12.48 10.50 -4.18
N PRO A 412 -12.78 11.53 -3.36
CA PRO A 412 -13.86 12.46 -3.63
C PRO A 412 -13.50 13.40 -4.79
N SER A 413 -14.51 13.86 -5.53
CA SER A 413 -14.36 14.96 -6.50
C SER A 413 -14.14 16.28 -5.76
N GLN A 414 -13.33 17.15 -6.34
CA GLN A 414 -13.09 18.50 -5.82
C GLN A 414 -14.28 19.43 -6.04
N GLY A 415 -15.08 19.23 -7.10
CA GLY A 415 -16.20 20.12 -7.45
C GLY A 415 -17.21 20.32 -6.31
N PRO A 416 -17.72 19.26 -5.66
CA PRO A 416 -18.63 19.37 -4.52
C PRO A 416 -18.05 20.09 -3.30
N THR A 417 -16.74 19.99 -3.06
CA THR A 417 -16.04 20.60 -1.92
C THR A 417 -16.25 22.12 -1.86
N PHE A 418 -16.24 22.79 -3.02
CA PHE A 418 -16.50 24.24 -3.12
C PHE A 418 -17.99 24.60 -3.29
N GLY A 419 -18.87 23.58 -3.36
CA GLY A 419 -20.29 23.73 -3.61
C GLY A 419 -21.15 23.68 -2.35
N ILE A 420 -21.38 22.49 -1.80
CA ILE A 420 -22.40 22.24 -0.75
C ILE A 420 -21.75 21.79 0.58
N LYS A 421 -20.70 20.97 0.55
CA LYS A 421 -19.81 20.65 1.69
C LYS A 421 -18.66 19.75 1.25
N GLY A 422 -17.54 19.75 2.00
CA GLY A 422 -16.41 18.83 1.83
C GLY A 422 -16.79 17.34 1.86
N GLY A 423 -15.99 16.50 1.19
CA GLY A 423 -16.29 15.09 0.90
C GLY A 423 -16.15 14.12 2.08
N ALA A 424 -16.72 12.93 1.89
CA ALA A 424 -16.86 11.89 2.90
C ALA A 424 -15.55 11.13 3.15
N ALA A 425 -14.70 11.67 4.02
CA ALA A 425 -13.52 10.98 4.57
C ALA A 425 -13.84 10.12 5.81
N GLY A 426 -15.11 9.75 6.02
CA GLY A 426 -15.62 9.29 7.31
C GLY A 426 -16.28 10.43 8.09
N GLY A 427 -16.27 10.35 9.43
CA GLY A 427 -16.77 11.41 10.31
C GLY A 427 -16.52 11.13 11.80
N GLY A 428 -16.51 12.16 12.62
CA GLY A 428 -16.23 12.07 14.06
C GLY A 428 -14.85 11.49 14.33
N TYR A 429 -14.76 10.50 15.21
CA TYR A 429 -13.50 9.79 15.51
C TYR A 429 -13.19 8.62 14.55
N SER A 430 -13.96 8.48 13.46
CA SER A 430 -13.76 7.48 12.41
C SER A 430 -13.50 8.16 11.06
N GLN A 431 -12.28 8.65 10.86
CA GLN A 431 -11.88 9.43 9.69
C GLN A 431 -10.55 8.98 9.06
N VAL A 432 -10.41 9.22 7.76
CA VAL A 432 -9.13 9.23 7.04
C VAL A 432 -8.48 10.61 7.23
N ILE A 433 -7.19 10.64 7.58
CA ILE A 433 -6.45 11.88 7.84
C ILE A 433 -5.18 11.99 6.99
N PRO A 434 -4.75 13.22 6.65
CA PRO A 434 -5.41 14.51 6.88
C PRO A 434 -6.63 14.74 5.97
N MET A 435 -7.72 15.26 6.54
CA MET A 435 -8.99 15.41 5.82
C MET A 435 -8.95 16.47 4.69
N GLU A 436 -8.16 17.52 4.85
CA GLU A 436 -7.99 18.58 3.83
C GLU A 436 -7.33 18.02 2.56
N GLU A 437 -6.23 17.29 2.74
CA GLU A 437 -5.51 16.65 1.64
C GLU A 437 -6.37 15.61 0.91
N PHE A 438 -7.19 14.87 1.66
CA PHE A 438 -8.15 13.90 1.11
C PHE A 438 -9.18 14.54 0.17
N ASN A 439 -9.60 15.77 0.43
CA ASN A 439 -10.73 16.43 -0.26
C ASN A 439 -10.32 17.43 -1.35
N LEU A 440 -9.03 17.72 -1.48
CA LEU A 440 -8.50 18.63 -2.48
C LEU A 440 -7.79 17.84 -3.60
N HIS A 441 -6.51 18.10 -3.82
CA HIS A 441 -5.79 17.56 -4.98
C HIS A 441 -5.26 16.14 -4.76
N LEU A 442 -5.17 15.68 -3.51
CA LEU A 442 -4.54 14.41 -3.11
C LEU A 442 -3.16 14.25 -3.78
N THR A 443 -3.06 13.38 -4.78
CA THR A 443 -1.85 13.08 -5.57
C THR A 443 -1.98 13.45 -7.05
N GLY A 444 -3.06 14.11 -7.45
CA GLY A 444 -3.30 14.57 -8.82
C GLY A 444 -3.99 13.58 -9.77
N ASP A 445 -4.55 12.47 -9.26
CA ASP A 445 -5.14 11.42 -10.09
C ASP A 445 -6.31 11.92 -10.95
N ILE A 446 -7.20 12.74 -10.37
CA ILE A 446 -8.33 13.36 -11.10
C ILE A 446 -7.84 14.37 -12.15
N HIS A 447 -6.70 15.04 -11.90
CA HIS A 447 -6.08 15.95 -12.88
C HIS A 447 -5.57 15.17 -14.09
N ALA A 448 -4.92 14.02 -13.86
CA ALA A 448 -4.48 13.12 -14.94
C ALA A 448 -5.66 12.63 -15.78
N ILE A 449 -6.78 12.26 -15.14
CA ILE A 449 -8.03 11.86 -15.82
C ILE A 449 -8.58 13.02 -16.65
N THR A 450 -8.61 14.23 -16.09
CA THR A 450 -9.10 15.44 -16.77
C THR A 450 -8.29 15.71 -18.03
N ALA A 451 -6.96 15.69 -17.92
CA ALA A 451 -6.05 15.88 -19.04
C ALA A 451 -6.21 14.79 -20.11
N ALA A 452 -6.25 13.52 -19.71
CA ALA A 452 -6.41 12.38 -20.62
C ALA A 452 -7.76 12.43 -21.36
N ASN A 453 -8.86 12.70 -20.66
CA ASN A 453 -10.19 12.79 -21.26
C ASN A 453 -10.28 13.93 -22.27
N ASN A 454 -9.74 15.10 -21.91
CA ASN A 454 -9.76 16.27 -22.79
C ASN A 454 -8.80 16.13 -23.98
N LEU A 455 -7.72 15.35 -23.87
CA LEU A 455 -6.89 14.96 -25.01
C LEU A 455 -7.68 14.13 -26.04
N VAL A 456 -8.50 13.17 -25.59
CA VAL A 456 -9.38 12.41 -26.50
C VAL A 456 -10.37 13.34 -27.19
N ALA A 457 -11.02 14.25 -26.44
CA ALA A 457 -11.95 15.21 -27.02
C ALA A 457 -11.27 16.11 -28.07
N ALA A 458 -10.06 16.59 -27.79
CA ALA A 458 -9.27 17.37 -28.75
C ALA A 458 -8.88 16.54 -29.98
N ALA A 459 -8.53 15.27 -29.81
CA ALA A 459 -8.17 14.37 -30.90
C ALA A 459 -9.34 14.09 -31.85
N ILE A 460 -10.57 13.95 -31.32
CA ILE A 460 -11.80 13.82 -32.13
C ILE A 460 -11.95 15.05 -33.03
N ASP A 461 -11.93 16.24 -32.43
CA ASP A 461 -12.17 17.48 -33.16
C ASP A 461 -11.07 17.75 -34.20
N ALA A 462 -9.80 17.55 -33.82
CA ALA A 462 -8.67 17.67 -34.75
C ALA A 462 -8.75 16.67 -35.90
N ARG A 463 -9.14 15.42 -35.62
CA ARG A 463 -9.30 14.38 -36.65
C ARG A 463 -10.38 14.77 -37.64
N MET A 464 -11.56 15.18 -37.15
CA MET A 464 -12.66 15.62 -38.01
C MET A 464 -12.27 16.82 -38.87
N PHE A 465 -11.63 17.83 -38.28
CA PHE A 465 -11.19 19.02 -39.01
C PHE A 465 -10.20 18.68 -40.13
N HIS A 466 -9.19 17.87 -39.85
CA HIS A 466 -8.18 17.49 -40.83
C HIS A 466 -8.71 16.56 -41.92
N GLU A 467 -9.68 15.70 -41.59
CA GLU A 467 -10.41 14.95 -42.61
C GLU A 467 -11.19 15.90 -43.53
N LEU A 468 -11.99 16.82 -42.99
CA LEU A 468 -12.83 17.70 -43.82
C LEU A 468 -12.03 18.64 -44.74
N THR A 469 -10.79 18.97 -44.39
CA THR A 469 -10.00 20.03 -45.06
C THR A 469 -8.90 19.52 -45.99
N GLN A 470 -8.67 18.20 -46.07
CA GLN A 470 -7.54 17.63 -46.81
C GLN A 470 -7.97 16.52 -47.78
N THR A 471 -7.21 16.33 -48.86
CA THR A 471 -7.33 15.15 -49.72
C THR A 471 -6.72 13.92 -49.04
N ASP A 472 -7.14 12.71 -49.43
CA ASP A 472 -6.68 11.45 -48.82
C ASP A 472 -5.15 11.32 -48.84
N LYS A 473 -4.55 11.61 -50.00
CA LYS A 473 -3.10 11.59 -50.18
C LYS A 473 -2.39 12.60 -49.27
N ALA A 474 -2.93 13.81 -49.14
CA ALA A 474 -2.34 14.84 -48.29
C ALA A 474 -2.45 14.48 -46.80
N LEU A 475 -3.60 13.94 -46.38
CA LEU A 475 -3.85 13.48 -45.03
C LEU A 475 -2.94 12.31 -44.66
N PHE A 476 -2.88 11.27 -45.50
CA PHE A 476 -1.98 10.13 -45.32
C PHE A 476 -0.52 10.56 -45.20
N ASN A 477 -0.08 11.47 -46.08
CA ASN A 477 1.29 11.97 -46.07
C ASN A 477 1.67 12.68 -44.76
N ARG A 478 0.70 13.28 -44.05
CA ARG A 478 0.89 13.93 -42.74
C ARG A 478 0.74 12.95 -41.58
N LEU A 479 -0.13 11.95 -41.69
CA LEU A 479 -0.29 10.89 -40.69
C LEU A 479 0.94 9.98 -40.64
N VAL A 480 1.60 9.75 -41.78
CA VAL A 480 2.76 8.87 -41.90
C VAL A 480 3.92 9.63 -42.54
N PRO A 481 4.48 10.66 -41.86
CA PRO A 481 5.46 11.56 -42.46
C PRO A 481 6.73 10.83 -42.91
N SER A 482 7.41 11.38 -43.92
CA SER A 482 8.73 10.90 -44.32
C SER A 482 9.79 11.58 -43.45
N VAL A 483 10.59 10.79 -42.75
CA VAL A 483 11.73 11.26 -41.95
C VAL A 483 13.00 10.71 -42.59
N ASN A 484 13.89 11.59 -43.04
CA ASN A 484 15.11 11.23 -43.79
C ASN A 484 14.81 10.34 -45.03
N GLY A 485 13.71 10.61 -45.72
CA GLY A 485 13.31 9.88 -46.93
C GLY A 485 12.56 8.57 -46.67
N VAL A 486 12.42 8.13 -45.41
CA VAL A 486 11.76 6.88 -45.04
C VAL A 486 10.40 7.16 -44.38
N ARG A 487 9.35 6.51 -44.87
CA ARG A 487 8.04 6.46 -44.20
C ARG A 487 7.94 5.16 -43.41
N LYS A 488 7.49 5.24 -42.16
CA LYS A 488 7.26 4.08 -41.31
C LYS A 488 5.98 4.29 -40.51
N PHE A 489 5.13 3.27 -40.45
CA PHE A 489 4.02 3.26 -39.52
C PHE A 489 4.53 3.13 -38.08
N SER A 490 3.95 3.91 -37.17
CA SER A 490 4.08 3.67 -35.74
C SER A 490 3.30 2.42 -35.30
N ASP A 491 3.63 1.86 -34.14
CA ASP A 491 2.98 0.63 -33.65
C ASP A 491 1.45 0.76 -33.54
N ILE A 492 0.95 1.96 -33.19
CA ILE A 492 -0.50 2.23 -33.14
C ILE A 492 -1.15 2.23 -34.52
N GLN A 493 -0.44 2.72 -35.53
CA GLN A 493 -0.90 2.67 -36.92
C GLN A 493 -0.88 1.25 -37.48
N ILE A 494 0.12 0.44 -37.11
CA ILE A 494 0.14 -0.99 -37.43
C ILE A 494 -1.09 -1.71 -36.86
N ARG A 495 -1.45 -1.46 -35.60
CA ARG A 495 -2.66 -2.05 -35.00
C ARG A 495 -3.94 -1.61 -35.71
N ARG A 496 -4.01 -0.36 -36.18
CA ARG A 496 -5.12 0.10 -37.03
C ARG A 496 -5.19 -0.68 -38.35
N LEU A 497 -4.07 -0.88 -39.04
CA LEU A 497 -4.02 -1.67 -40.28
C LEU A 497 -4.54 -3.10 -40.05
N GLN A 498 -4.11 -3.74 -38.96
CA GLN A 498 -4.59 -5.06 -38.57
C GLN A 498 -6.11 -5.09 -38.37
N ARG A 499 -6.70 -4.09 -37.70
CA ARG A 499 -8.15 -4.00 -37.52
C ARG A 499 -8.91 -3.78 -38.83
N LEU A 500 -8.28 -3.12 -39.80
CA LEU A 500 -8.83 -2.94 -41.14
C LEU A 500 -8.60 -4.18 -42.04
N GLY A 501 -7.90 -5.22 -41.56
CA GLY A 501 -7.55 -6.39 -42.37
C GLY A 501 -6.49 -6.10 -43.43
N ILE A 502 -5.62 -5.11 -43.21
CA ILE A 502 -4.52 -4.75 -44.10
C ILE A 502 -3.21 -5.30 -43.52
N GLU A 503 -2.62 -6.29 -44.20
CA GLU A 503 -1.38 -6.96 -43.73
C GLU A 503 -0.10 -6.19 -44.09
N LYS A 504 -0.17 -5.28 -45.06
CA LYS A 504 0.99 -4.51 -45.54
C LYS A 504 1.48 -3.54 -44.47
N THR A 505 2.77 -3.61 -44.15
CA THR A 505 3.42 -2.73 -43.16
C THR A 505 4.34 -1.68 -43.79
N ASP A 506 4.55 -1.71 -45.10
CA ASP A 506 5.24 -0.66 -45.85
C ASP A 506 4.21 0.40 -46.29
N PRO A 507 4.32 1.66 -45.81
CA PRO A 507 3.43 2.74 -46.22
C PRO A 507 3.37 2.97 -47.74
N THR A 508 4.42 2.63 -48.48
CA THR A 508 4.50 2.84 -49.93
C THR A 508 3.82 1.73 -50.74
N ALA A 509 3.50 0.60 -50.10
CA ALA A 509 2.84 -0.55 -50.74
C ALA A 509 1.30 -0.49 -50.66
N LEU A 510 0.74 0.48 -49.92
CA LEU A 510 -0.70 0.64 -49.81
C LEU A 510 -1.32 1.13 -51.12
N THR A 511 -2.44 0.55 -51.51
CA THR A 511 -3.28 1.04 -52.62
C THR A 511 -4.02 2.32 -52.21
N ASP A 512 -4.57 3.05 -53.18
CA ASP A 512 -5.37 4.26 -52.87
C ASP A 512 -6.59 3.94 -51.99
N ASP A 513 -7.22 2.77 -52.16
CA ASP A 513 -8.32 2.30 -51.29
C ASP A 513 -7.84 2.01 -49.86
N GLU A 514 -6.71 1.31 -49.72
CA GLU A 514 -6.12 1.02 -48.40
C GLU A 514 -5.68 2.31 -47.69
N ILE A 515 -5.13 3.27 -48.45
CA ILE A 515 -4.79 4.61 -47.95
C ILE A 515 -6.05 5.33 -47.47
N ASN A 516 -7.13 5.34 -48.25
CA ASN A 516 -8.39 5.97 -47.88
C ASN A 516 -8.95 5.36 -46.58
N ARG A 517 -9.07 4.03 -46.52
CA ARG A 517 -9.58 3.29 -45.34
C ARG A 517 -8.72 3.49 -44.10
N PHE A 518 -7.40 3.56 -44.26
CA PHE A 518 -6.48 3.85 -43.15
C PHE A 518 -6.60 5.31 -42.68
N ALA A 519 -6.56 6.27 -43.61
CA ALA A 519 -6.49 7.70 -43.30
C ALA A 519 -7.82 8.29 -42.84
N ARG A 520 -8.97 7.74 -43.26
CA ARG A 520 -10.31 8.22 -42.89
C ARG A 520 -10.94 7.39 -41.80
N LEU A 521 -11.36 8.01 -40.71
CA LEU A 521 -12.30 7.40 -39.76
C LEU A 521 -13.74 7.67 -40.18
N ASP A 522 -13.98 8.76 -40.89
CA ASP A 522 -15.31 9.17 -41.35
C ASP A 522 -16.32 9.25 -40.20
N ILE A 523 -15.90 9.88 -39.09
CA ILE A 523 -16.71 10.09 -37.88
C ILE A 523 -18.06 10.73 -38.27
N ASP A 524 -19.16 10.13 -37.80
CA ASP A 524 -20.47 10.77 -37.83
C ASP A 524 -20.61 11.70 -36.59
N PRO A 525 -20.69 13.03 -36.79
CA PRO A 525 -20.78 13.99 -35.69
C PRO A 525 -21.95 13.75 -34.73
N GLU A 526 -23.08 13.23 -35.22
CA GLU A 526 -24.29 13.03 -34.41
C GLU A 526 -24.15 11.82 -33.47
N THR A 527 -23.17 10.95 -33.72
CA THR A 527 -22.92 9.75 -32.91
C THR A 527 -21.81 9.93 -31.87
N ILE A 528 -21.22 11.13 -31.77
CA ILE A 528 -20.15 11.40 -30.80
C ILE A 528 -20.71 11.31 -29.38
N THR A 529 -20.25 10.30 -28.64
CA THR A 529 -20.61 10.08 -27.24
C THR A 529 -19.63 10.74 -26.29
N TRP A 530 -18.38 10.97 -26.73
CA TRP A 530 -17.31 11.50 -25.90
C TRP A 530 -17.44 13.00 -25.63
N GLN A 531 -17.35 13.38 -24.36
CA GLN A 531 -17.49 14.75 -23.90
C GLN A 531 -16.21 15.24 -23.21
N ARG A 532 -16.11 16.56 -23.01
CA ARG A 532 -15.03 17.14 -22.22
C ARG A 532 -15.34 17.02 -20.73
N VAL A 533 -14.33 17.19 -19.88
CA VAL A 533 -14.53 17.18 -18.43
C VAL A 533 -13.77 18.27 -17.71
N LEU A 534 -14.30 18.65 -16.55
CA LEU A 534 -13.71 19.58 -15.58
C LEU A 534 -14.16 19.19 -14.17
N ASP A 535 -13.26 19.17 -13.19
CA ASP A 535 -13.62 18.78 -11.81
C ASP A 535 -14.15 19.96 -10.98
N THR A 536 -15.07 20.72 -11.57
CA THR A 536 -15.72 21.88 -10.97
C THR A 536 -17.22 21.82 -11.27
N ASN A 537 -18.05 22.21 -10.30
CA ASN A 537 -19.50 22.29 -10.49
C ASN A 537 -19.90 23.48 -11.37
N ASP A 538 -19.97 23.31 -12.70
CA ASP A 538 -20.31 24.38 -13.63
C ASP A 538 -21.47 24.03 -14.57
N ARG A 539 -22.67 24.46 -14.17
CA ARG A 539 -23.91 24.18 -14.93
C ARG A 539 -23.95 24.82 -16.33
N PHE A 540 -23.19 25.89 -16.60
CA PHE A 540 -23.23 26.56 -17.91
C PHE A 540 -22.45 25.79 -18.98
N LEU A 541 -21.61 24.84 -18.59
CA LEU A 541 -20.90 23.95 -19.51
C LEU A 541 -21.69 22.68 -19.89
N ARG A 542 -22.90 22.49 -19.36
CA ARG A 542 -23.78 21.35 -19.71
C ARG A 542 -24.13 21.26 -21.19
N LYS A 543 -24.08 22.37 -21.92
CA LYS A 543 -24.26 22.42 -23.37
C LYS A 543 -23.60 23.67 -23.93
N ILE A 544 -22.67 23.49 -24.85
CA ILE A 544 -21.89 24.56 -25.47
C ILE A 544 -21.76 24.33 -26.99
N THR A 545 -21.35 25.36 -27.71
CA THR A 545 -20.93 25.24 -29.11
C THR A 545 -19.44 25.54 -29.22
N ILE A 546 -18.67 24.64 -29.84
CA ILE A 546 -17.21 24.79 -30.04
C ILE A 546 -16.86 25.15 -31.48
N GLY A 547 -15.60 25.49 -31.75
CA GLY A 547 -15.08 25.78 -33.10
C GLY A 547 -15.54 27.13 -33.68
N GLN A 548 -15.85 28.10 -32.81
CA GLN A 548 -16.39 29.41 -33.23
C GLN A 548 -15.32 30.39 -33.76
N ALA A 549 -14.03 30.08 -33.59
CA ALA A 549 -12.96 30.96 -34.05
C ALA A 549 -12.90 31.02 -35.59
N PRO A 550 -12.39 32.13 -36.18
CA PRO A 550 -12.35 32.29 -37.63
C PRO A 550 -11.57 31.21 -38.37
N THR A 551 -10.58 30.59 -37.73
CA THR A 551 -9.75 29.50 -38.25
C THR A 551 -10.51 28.18 -38.42
N GLU A 552 -11.53 27.95 -37.60
CA GLU A 552 -12.39 26.75 -37.63
C GLU A 552 -13.77 27.04 -38.26
N LYS A 553 -13.92 28.18 -38.94
CA LYS A 553 -15.19 28.65 -39.51
C LYS A 553 -15.86 27.56 -40.34
N GLY A 554 -17.13 27.30 -40.03
CA GLY A 554 -17.93 26.27 -40.70
C GLY A 554 -17.78 24.86 -40.12
N HIS A 555 -16.90 24.67 -39.14
CA HIS A 555 -16.64 23.38 -38.47
C HIS A 555 -17.04 23.40 -36.99
N THR A 556 -18.22 23.96 -36.71
CA THR A 556 -18.77 24.05 -35.35
C THR A 556 -19.60 22.83 -35.00
N ARG A 557 -19.61 22.43 -33.72
CA ARG A 557 -20.55 21.41 -33.22
C ARG A 557 -21.00 21.69 -31.79
N THR A 558 -22.10 21.07 -31.41
CA THR A 558 -22.55 21.03 -30.01
C THR A 558 -21.65 20.07 -29.21
N ALA A 559 -21.29 20.46 -27.99
CA ALA A 559 -20.56 19.65 -27.03
C ALA A 559 -21.07 19.91 -25.61
N GLN A 560 -20.61 19.15 -24.63
CA GLN A 560 -20.82 19.40 -23.20
C GLN A 560 -19.56 19.11 -22.40
N PHE A 561 -19.56 19.58 -21.14
CA PHE A 561 -18.65 19.11 -20.11
C PHE A 561 -19.40 18.31 -19.06
N ASP A 562 -18.76 17.24 -18.61
CA ASP A 562 -19.15 16.47 -17.41
C ASP A 562 -18.14 16.72 -16.28
N ILE A 563 -18.51 16.41 -15.04
CA ILE A 563 -17.53 16.46 -13.94
C ILE A 563 -16.48 15.36 -14.14
N SER A 564 -15.21 15.59 -13.82
CA SER A 564 -14.12 14.65 -14.18
C SER A 564 -14.30 13.22 -13.67
N VAL A 565 -14.91 13.05 -12.50
CA VAL A 565 -15.23 11.72 -11.93
C VAL A 565 -16.35 10.97 -12.67
N ALA A 566 -17.07 11.63 -13.59
CA ALA A 566 -18.04 11.03 -14.50
C ALA A 566 -17.40 10.49 -15.79
N SER A 567 -16.12 10.77 -16.06
CA SER A 567 -15.40 10.26 -17.22
C SER A 567 -15.35 8.73 -17.25
N GLU A 568 -15.44 8.14 -18.45
CA GLU A 568 -15.18 6.71 -18.64
C GLU A 568 -13.75 6.34 -18.21
N ILE A 569 -12.77 7.24 -18.34
CA ILE A 569 -11.38 7.00 -17.89
C ILE A 569 -11.33 6.76 -16.37
N MET A 570 -12.18 7.45 -15.58
CA MET A 570 -12.29 7.17 -14.14
C MET A 570 -12.82 5.75 -13.88
N ALA A 571 -13.81 5.29 -14.67
CA ALA A 571 -14.31 3.93 -14.57
C ALA A 571 -13.29 2.89 -15.02
N VAL A 572 -12.49 3.18 -16.06
CA VAL A 572 -11.36 2.35 -16.50
C VAL A 572 -10.30 2.24 -15.41
N LEU A 573 -9.92 3.35 -14.77
CA LEU A 573 -8.97 3.35 -13.65
C LEU A 573 -9.48 2.49 -12.49
N ALA A 574 -10.78 2.58 -12.18
CA ALA A 574 -11.36 1.78 -11.10
C ALA A 574 -11.47 0.28 -11.43
N LEU A 575 -11.59 -0.10 -12.71
CA LEU A 575 -11.79 -1.50 -13.12
C LEU A 575 -10.56 -2.19 -13.73
N THR A 576 -9.44 -1.47 -13.87
CA THR A 576 -8.22 -2.08 -14.36
C THR A 576 -7.56 -2.96 -13.31
N SER A 577 -6.85 -3.99 -13.78
CA SER A 577 -6.15 -4.98 -12.98
C SER A 577 -4.62 -4.91 -13.09
N SER A 578 -4.11 -4.23 -14.12
CA SER A 578 -2.68 -4.00 -14.38
C SER A 578 -2.49 -2.78 -15.30
N LEU A 579 -1.24 -2.39 -15.55
CA LEU A 579 -0.93 -1.36 -16.54
C LEU A 579 -1.27 -1.81 -17.97
N GLU A 580 -1.07 -3.10 -18.27
CA GLU A 580 -1.41 -3.70 -19.56
C GLU A 580 -2.94 -3.69 -19.78
N ASP A 581 -3.71 -4.13 -18.79
CA ASP A 581 -5.18 -4.09 -18.82
C ASP A 581 -5.69 -2.65 -18.96
N MET A 582 -5.05 -1.68 -18.28
CA MET A 582 -5.45 -0.27 -18.39
C MET A 582 -5.24 0.23 -19.82
N ARG A 583 -4.09 -0.08 -20.43
CA ARG A 583 -3.81 0.28 -21.82
C ARG A 583 -4.82 -0.36 -22.78
N GLU A 584 -5.15 -1.64 -22.59
CA GLU A 584 -6.13 -2.34 -23.40
C GLU A 584 -7.52 -1.70 -23.27
N ARG A 585 -7.97 -1.43 -22.05
CA ARG A 585 -9.25 -0.77 -21.78
C ARG A 585 -9.31 0.64 -22.37
N LEU A 586 -8.25 1.41 -22.18
CA LEU A 586 -8.11 2.74 -22.78
C LEU A 586 -8.15 2.67 -24.30
N SER A 587 -7.63 1.62 -24.94
CA SER A 587 -7.69 1.43 -26.42
C SER A 587 -9.07 1.08 -26.95
N LYS A 588 -9.91 0.45 -26.12
CA LYS A 588 -11.25 -0.03 -26.49
C LYS A 588 -12.35 1.00 -26.31
N MET A 589 -12.08 2.14 -25.66
CA MET A 589 -13.07 3.21 -25.46
C MET A 589 -13.61 3.70 -26.80
N VAL A 590 -14.92 3.61 -26.99
CA VAL A 590 -15.62 4.02 -28.21
C VAL A 590 -16.09 5.45 -28.06
N VAL A 591 -15.68 6.31 -28.99
CA VAL A 591 -15.92 7.76 -28.91
C VAL A 591 -17.05 8.24 -29.83
N ALA A 592 -17.29 7.49 -30.91
CA ALA A 592 -18.28 7.78 -31.94
C ALA A 592 -18.50 6.53 -32.82
N SER A 593 -19.43 6.60 -33.76
CA SER A 593 -19.51 5.69 -34.91
C SER A 593 -19.05 6.40 -36.18
N SER A 594 -18.58 5.64 -37.16
CA SER A 594 -18.41 6.15 -38.53
C SER A 594 -19.76 6.36 -39.19
N LYS A 595 -19.80 7.07 -40.32
CA LYS A 595 -21.00 7.20 -41.17
C LYS A 595 -21.55 5.85 -41.68
N LYS A 596 -20.77 4.76 -41.57
CA LYS A 596 -21.20 3.39 -41.88
C LYS A 596 -21.74 2.63 -40.65
N GLY A 597 -21.75 3.25 -39.48
CA GLY A 597 -22.19 2.67 -38.21
C GLY A 597 -21.14 1.82 -37.50
N GLU A 598 -19.88 1.83 -37.96
CA GLU A 598 -18.78 1.09 -37.33
C GLU A 598 -18.26 1.86 -36.11
N PRO A 599 -17.99 1.20 -34.97
CA PRO A 599 -17.50 1.87 -33.77
C PRO A 599 -16.08 2.40 -33.96
N ILE A 600 -15.86 3.66 -33.62
CA ILE A 600 -14.54 4.31 -33.67
C ILE A 600 -14.00 4.41 -32.24
N SER A 601 -12.83 3.83 -32.03
CA SER A 601 -12.17 3.81 -30.73
C SER A 601 -11.05 4.86 -30.59
N THR A 602 -10.59 5.06 -29.37
CA THR A 602 -9.36 5.81 -29.05
C THR A 602 -8.10 5.22 -29.69
N GLU A 603 -8.06 3.91 -29.95
CA GLU A 603 -6.97 3.31 -30.73
C GLU A 603 -7.02 3.78 -32.19
N ASP A 604 -8.21 3.89 -32.77
CA ASP A 604 -8.39 4.38 -34.15
C ASP A 604 -8.01 5.86 -34.30
N LEU A 605 -8.25 6.65 -33.26
CA LEU A 605 -7.78 8.03 -33.15
C LEU A 605 -6.25 8.16 -33.00
N GLY A 606 -5.56 7.08 -32.61
CA GLY A 606 -4.12 7.10 -32.41
C GLY A 606 -3.66 7.64 -31.05
N VAL A 607 -4.53 7.66 -30.03
CA VAL A 607 -4.25 8.34 -28.75
C VAL A 607 -4.04 7.43 -27.54
N SER A 608 -4.38 6.14 -27.60
CA SER A 608 -4.35 5.23 -26.45
C SER A 608 -3.00 5.17 -25.72
N GLY A 609 -1.88 5.20 -26.46
CA GLY A 609 -0.53 5.25 -25.89
C GLY A 609 -0.28 6.52 -25.07
N ALA A 610 -0.71 7.68 -25.58
CA ALA A 610 -0.61 8.96 -24.87
C ALA A 610 -1.50 8.98 -23.61
N LEU A 611 -2.70 8.41 -23.67
CA LEU A 611 -3.55 8.25 -22.49
C LEU A 611 -2.87 7.40 -21.43
N THR A 612 -2.24 6.29 -21.82
CA THR A 612 -1.51 5.42 -20.90
C THR A 612 -0.36 6.16 -20.21
N VAL A 613 0.36 7.02 -20.95
CA VAL A 613 1.43 7.86 -20.37
C VAL A 613 0.88 8.87 -19.36
N LEU A 614 -0.21 9.56 -19.69
CA LEU A 614 -0.86 10.51 -18.77
C LEU A 614 -1.37 9.82 -17.48
N MET A 615 -1.81 8.57 -17.60
CA MET A 615 -2.35 7.79 -16.47
C MET A 615 -1.29 6.96 -15.71
N LYS A 616 0.00 7.03 -16.09
CA LYS A 616 1.05 6.13 -15.59
C LYS A 616 1.24 6.15 -14.07
N ASP A 617 1.02 7.31 -13.44
CA ASP A 617 1.16 7.49 -11.99
C ASP A 617 -0.21 7.41 -11.30
N ALA A 618 -1.28 7.80 -12.00
CA ALA A 618 -2.66 7.73 -11.52
C ALA A 618 -3.19 6.29 -11.35
N ILE A 619 -2.53 5.27 -11.91
CA ILE A 619 -2.87 3.86 -11.69
C ILE A 619 -2.43 3.35 -10.30
N LYS A 620 -1.48 4.04 -9.65
CA LYS A 620 -0.90 3.64 -8.37
C LYS A 620 -1.80 4.12 -7.21
N PRO A 621 -2.30 3.22 -6.33
CA PRO A 621 -3.13 3.59 -5.19
C PRO A 621 -2.43 4.52 -4.20
N ASN A 622 -3.21 5.40 -3.56
CA ASN A 622 -2.68 6.35 -2.57
C ASN A 622 -2.86 5.80 -1.15
N LEU A 623 -1.76 5.52 -0.47
CA LEU A 623 -1.69 5.13 0.94
C LEU A 623 -1.86 6.37 1.83
N MET A 624 -2.86 6.32 2.72
CA MET A 624 -3.13 7.23 3.82
C MET A 624 -3.41 6.41 5.09
N GLN A 625 -3.92 7.06 6.15
CA GLN A 625 -4.22 6.39 7.40
C GLN A 625 -5.48 6.93 8.09
N THR A 626 -6.05 6.13 9.00
CA THR A 626 -7.10 6.58 9.91
C THR A 626 -6.53 7.37 11.09
N LEU A 627 -7.40 7.96 11.92
CA LEU A 627 -6.99 8.60 13.18
C LEU A 627 -6.16 7.67 14.09
N GLU A 628 -6.52 6.38 14.19
CA GLU A 628 -5.76 5.38 14.96
C GLU A 628 -4.56 4.77 14.20
N GLY A 629 -4.22 5.30 13.02
CA GLY A 629 -3.05 4.83 12.25
C GLY A 629 -3.28 3.50 11.51
N THR A 630 -4.54 3.13 11.24
CA THR A 630 -4.87 1.98 10.37
C THR A 630 -4.68 2.36 8.90
N PRO A 631 -4.10 1.51 8.02
CA PRO A 631 -3.83 1.90 6.64
C PRO A 631 -5.09 2.01 5.78
N VAL A 632 -5.11 3.00 4.90
CA VAL A 632 -6.23 3.29 3.99
C VAL A 632 -5.70 3.52 2.57
N PHE A 633 -6.29 2.85 1.58
CA PHE A 633 -6.10 3.19 0.18
C PHE A 633 -7.23 4.10 -0.28
N VAL A 634 -6.86 5.24 -0.83
CA VAL A 634 -7.77 6.20 -1.46
C VAL A 634 -7.48 6.18 -2.95
N HIS A 635 -8.33 5.54 -3.76
CA HIS A 635 -7.99 5.36 -5.17
C HIS A 635 -9.22 5.15 -6.06
N ALA A 636 -9.26 5.93 -7.15
CA ALA A 636 -10.39 6.12 -8.04
C ALA A 636 -11.68 6.58 -7.31
N GLY A 637 -12.61 7.15 -8.06
CA GLY A 637 -13.87 7.66 -7.50
C GLY A 637 -14.96 7.81 -8.55
N PRO A 638 -15.29 6.76 -9.31
CA PRO A 638 -16.34 6.85 -10.32
C PRO A 638 -17.69 7.13 -9.66
N PHE A 639 -18.56 7.80 -10.42
CA PHE A 639 -19.97 7.93 -10.07
C PHE A 639 -20.64 6.58 -9.81
N ALA A 640 -21.57 6.54 -8.86
CA ALA A 640 -22.32 5.33 -8.52
C ALA A 640 -23.63 5.18 -9.32
N ASN A 641 -24.03 6.17 -10.10
CA ASN A 641 -25.19 6.11 -11.00
C ASN A 641 -24.78 5.65 -12.41
N ILE A 642 -24.03 6.48 -13.14
CA ILE A 642 -23.61 6.20 -14.53
C ILE A 642 -22.39 5.25 -14.61
N ALA A 643 -21.77 4.97 -13.48
CA ALA A 643 -20.72 3.98 -13.33
C ALA A 643 -20.96 3.15 -12.05
N HIS A 644 -19.99 2.31 -11.69
CA HIS A 644 -20.15 1.29 -10.67
C HIS A 644 -19.96 1.81 -9.23
N GLY A 645 -19.39 3.00 -9.02
CA GLY A 645 -19.37 3.61 -7.68
C GLY A 645 -18.46 2.96 -6.64
N ASN A 646 -17.35 2.34 -7.05
CA ASN A 646 -16.41 1.67 -6.15
C ASN A 646 -14.98 2.20 -6.33
N SER A 647 -14.13 2.02 -5.32
CA SER A 647 -12.67 2.23 -5.40
C SER A 647 -12.03 1.22 -6.37
N SER A 648 -10.75 1.41 -6.71
CA SER A 648 -10.09 0.58 -7.73
C SER A 648 -9.88 -0.89 -7.36
N ILE A 649 -9.91 -1.78 -8.36
CA ILE A 649 -9.53 -3.19 -8.24
C ILE A 649 -8.05 -3.36 -7.82
N ILE A 650 -7.13 -2.53 -8.34
CA ILE A 650 -5.71 -2.61 -8.00
C ILE A 650 -5.48 -2.38 -6.49
N ALA A 651 -6.11 -1.35 -5.90
CA ALA A 651 -6.01 -1.09 -4.47
C ALA A 651 -6.46 -2.30 -3.64
N ASP A 652 -7.59 -2.90 -3.99
CA ASP A 652 -8.10 -4.08 -3.28
C ASP A 652 -7.18 -5.28 -3.41
N ARG A 653 -6.64 -5.55 -4.59
CA ARG A 653 -5.71 -6.67 -4.81
C ARG A 653 -4.44 -6.51 -4.00
N ILE A 654 -3.82 -5.32 -4.01
CA ILE A 654 -2.62 -5.04 -3.22
C ILE A 654 -2.94 -5.19 -1.73
N ALA A 655 -4.04 -4.59 -1.26
CA ALA A 655 -4.46 -4.70 0.13
C ALA A 655 -4.71 -6.15 0.56
N LEU A 656 -5.42 -6.95 -0.26
CA LEU A 656 -5.75 -8.35 0.03
C LEU A 656 -4.49 -9.21 0.15
N LYS A 657 -3.48 -8.95 -0.67
CA LYS A 657 -2.18 -9.60 -0.57
C LYS A 657 -1.43 -9.18 0.69
N LEU A 658 -1.37 -7.88 0.99
CA LEU A 658 -0.64 -7.36 2.15
C LEU A 658 -1.21 -7.87 3.48
N VAL A 659 -2.53 -7.92 3.62
CA VAL A 659 -3.15 -8.36 4.89
C VAL A 659 -3.00 -9.86 5.12
N GLY A 660 -2.88 -10.65 4.04
CA GLY A 660 -2.75 -12.11 4.08
C GLY A 660 -4.06 -12.84 4.46
N PRO A 661 -4.07 -14.19 4.47
CA PRO A 661 -5.29 -15.00 4.56
C PRO A 661 -6.12 -14.80 5.84
N GLU A 662 -5.47 -14.43 6.94
CA GLU A 662 -6.12 -14.15 8.23
C GLU A 662 -6.48 -12.67 8.42
N GLY A 663 -6.12 -11.82 7.46
CA GLY A 663 -6.39 -10.38 7.47
C GLY A 663 -7.67 -10.00 6.74
N PHE A 664 -8.01 -8.71 6.79
CA PHE A 664 -9.26 -8.17 6.26
C PHE A 664 -9.03 -6.98 5.35
N VAL A 665 -9.74 -6.90 4.23
CA VAL A 665 -9.87 -5.68 3.44
C VAL A 665 -11.32 -5.25 3.47
N VAL A 666 -11.56 -4.05 3.97
CA VAL A 666 -12.88 -3.44 4.04
C VAL A 666 -12.97 -2.37 2.96
N THR A 667 -13.80 -2.61 1.95
CA THR A 667 -14.13 -1.64 0.91
C THR A 667 -15.56 -1.15 1.09
N GLU A 668 -15.95 -0.11 0.37
CA GLU A 668 -17.34 0.34 0.31
C GLU A 668 -17.87 0.42 -1.12
N ALA A 669 -19.20 0.41 -1.23
CA ALA A 669 -19.92 0.63 -2.46
C ALA A 669 -20.82 1.88 -2.37
N GLY A 670 -20.77 2.76 -3.37
CA GLY A 670 -21.51 4.02 -3.38
C GLY A 670 -23.04 3.86 -3.39
N PHE A 671 -23.78 4.80 -2.81
CA PHE A 671 -25.23 4.71 -2.56
C PHE A 671 -25.63 3.50 -1.69
N GLY A 672 -26.85 2.99 -1.85
CA GLY A 672 -27.38 1.84 -1.12
C GLY A 672 -27.06 0.50 -1.80
N ALA A 673 -27.45 -0.60 -1.16
CA ALA A 673 -27.23 -1.95 -1.63
C ALA A 673 -27.87 -2.24 -3.00
N ASP A 674 -28.99 -1.58 -3.33
CA ASP A 674 -29.67 -1.71 -4.61
C ASP A 674 -28.87 -1.17 -5.80
N ILE A 675 -27.94 -0.23 -5.58
CA ILE A 675 -27.11 0.32 -6.65
C ILE A 675 -25.64 -0.06 -6.47
N GLY A 676 -25.04 0.34 -5.34
CA GLY A 676 -23.60 0.18 -5.13
C GLY A 676 -23.20 -1.28 -5.05
N MET A 677 -23.86 -2.03 -4.16
CA MET A 677 -23.52 -3.43 -3.92
C MET A 677 -23.87 -4.31 -5.14
N GLU A 678 -25.02 -4.06 -5.79
CA GLU A 678 -25.37 -4.72 -7.05
C GLU A 678 -24.25 -4.59 -8.10
N LYS A 679 -23.75 -3.36 -8.32
CA LYS A 679 -22.67 -3.08 -9.27
C LYS A 679 -21.31 -3.59 -8.79
N PHE A 680 -21.07 -3.52 -7.49
CA PHE A 680 -19.87 -4.09 -6.88
C PHE A 680 -19.79 -5.59 -7.18
N PHE A 681 -20.89 -6.34 -7.09
CA PHE A 681 -20.92 -7.76 -7.42
C PHE A 681 -20.92 -8.03 -8.93
N ASN A 682 -21.87 -7.44 -9.68
CA ASN A 682 -22.07 -7.78 -11.08
C ASN A 682 -21.05 -7.15 -12.04
N ILE A 683 -20.30 -6.14 -11.61
CA ILE A 683 -19.27 -5.46 -12.42
C ILE A 683 -17.89 -5.65 -11.77
N LYS A 684 -17.65 -5.10 -10.57
CA LYS A 684 -16.30 -5.08 -9.97
C LYS A 684 -15.80 -6.49 -9.60
N CYS A 685 -16.59 -7.29 -8.88
CA CYS A 685 -16.24 -8.68 -8.53
C CYS A 685 -16.14 -9.54 -9.79
N ARG A 686 -17.04 -9.35 -10.77
CA ARG A 686 -16.99 -10.02 -12.07
C ARG A 686 -15.67 -9.78 -12.81
N TYR A 687 -15.21 -8.52 -12.89
CA TYR A 687 -13.96 -8.18 -13.59
C TYR A 687 -12.70 -8.52 -12.80
N SER A 688 -12.71 -8.31 -11.48
CA SER A 688 -11.56 -8.60 -10.63
C SER A 688 -11.35 -10.09 -10.36
N GLY A 689 -12.42 -10.90 -10.43
CA GLY A 689 -12.46 -12.27 -9.94
C GLY A 689 -12.54 -12.39 -8.42
N LEU A 690 -12.54 -11.26 -7.69
CA LEU A 690 -12.60 -11.24 -6.23
C LEU A 690 -13.98 -11.65 -5.73
N ARG A 691 -14.03 -12.28 -4.56
CA ARG A 691 -15.27 -12.75 -3.94
C ARG A 691 -15.42 -12.14 -2.55
N PRO A 692 -16.54 -11.44 -2.28
CA PRO A 692 -16.84 -10.92 -0.95
C PRO A 692 -17.10 -12.07 0.03
N HIS A 693 -16.62 -11.89 1.25
CA HIS A 693 -16.84 -12.79 2.37
C HIS A 693 -17.98 -12.31 3.27
N VAL A 694 -18.14 -10.99 3.43
CA VAL A 694 -19.15 -10.37 4.28
C VAL A 694 -19.68 -9.10 3.63
N VAL A 695 -20.99 -8.89 3.73
CA VAL A 695 -21.65 -7.60 3.51
C VAL A 695 -21.92 -6.94 4.85
N VAL A 696 -21.44 -5.72 5.06
CA VAL A 696 -21.87 -4.87 6.16
C VAL A 696 -22.91 -3.90 5.64
N LEU A 697 -24.13 -3.98 6.18
CA LEU A 697 -25.27 -3.17 5.74
C LEU A 697 -25.59 -2.10 6.78
N VAL A 698 -25.31 -0.85 6.45
CA VAL A 698 -25.46 0.29 7.35
C VAL A 698 -26.88 0.85 7.33
N ALA A 699 -27.45 1.09 8.50
CA ALA A 699 -28.75 1.73 8.71
C ALA A 699 -28.72 2.68 9.91
N THR A 700 -29.68 3.61 9.96
CA THR A 700 -29.90 4.51 11.11
C THR A 700 -31.38 4.53 11.45
N VAL A 701 -31.71 4.75 12.73
CA VAL A 701 -33.11 4.85 13.19
C VAL A 701 -33.84 5.95 12.43
N ARG A 702 -33.22 7.13 12.28
CA ARG A 702 -33.81 8.28 11.58
C ARG A 702 -34.12 7.99 10.11
N ALA A 703 -33.21 7.35 9.38
CA ALA A 703 -33.44 6.99 7.98
C ALA A 703 -34.56 5.94 7.85
N LEU A 704 -34.64 4.98 8.77
CA LEU A 704 -35.74 4.03 8.81
C LEU A 704 -37.07 4.72 9.10
N LYS A 705 -37.14 5.65 10.06
CA LYS A 705 -38.36 6.43 10.30
C LYS A 705 -38.85 7.16 9.04
N MET A 706 -37.92 7.72 8.26
CA MET A 706 -38.27 8.37 6.98
C MET A 706 -38.83 7.35 5.98
N HIS A 707 -38.24 6.16 5.91
CA HIS A 707 -38.80 5.07 5.11
C HIS A 707 -40.15 4.55 5.61
N GLY A 708 -40.45 4.70 6.89
CA GLY A 708 -41.73 4.35 7.51
C GLY A 708 -42.85 5.38 7.32
N GLY A 709 -42.60 6.47 6.57
CA GLY A 709 -43.57 7.53 6.33
C GLY A 709 -43.37 8.79 7.18
N GLY A 710 -42.18 8.96 7.78
CA GLY A 710 -41.80 10.19 8.46
C GLY A 710 -41.87 11.43 7.55
N PRO A 711 -42.03 12.64 8.13
CA PRO A 711 -42.19 13.88 7.37
C PRO A 711 -40.97 14.22 6.52
N MET A 712 -41.16 14.93 5.40
CA MET A 712 -40.07 15.33 4.51
C MET A 712 -39.04 16.21 5.25
N VAL A 713 -37.75 15.96 4.98
CA VAL A 713 -36.64 16.73 5.55
C VAL A 713 -36.06 17.66 4.49
N THR A 714 -36.03 18.95 4.80
CA THR A 714 -35.45 19.99 3.94
C THR A 714 -34.16 20.50 4.56
N ALA A 715 -33.08 20.51 3.79
CA ALA A 715 -31.78 21.00 4.24
C ALA A 715 -31.88 22.45 4.74
N GLY A 716 -31.27 22.74 5.90
CA GLY A 716 -31.28 24.06 6.53
C GLY A 716 -32.47 24.35 7.45
N LEU A 717 -33.48 23.47 7.51
CA LEU A 717 -34.57 23.57 8.48
C LEU A 717 -34.33 22.64 9.69
N PRO A 718 -34.88 22.99 10.88
CA PRO A 718 -34.88 22.08 12.02
C PRO A 718 -35.51 20.73 11.68
N LEU A 719 -34.97 19.65 12.27
CA LEU A 719 -35.52 18.32 12.08
C LEU A 719 -36.92 18.22 12.70
N PRO A 720 -37.91 17.64 12.00
CA PRO A 720 -39.22 17.36 12.58
C PRO A 720 -39.14 16.49 13.84
N GLU A 721 -40.10 16.68 14.75
CA GLU A 721 -40.14 16.00 16.05
C GLU A 721 -40.04 14.47 15.93
N ALA A 722 -40.70 13.90 14.92
CA ALA A 722 -40.68 12.46 14.62
C ALA A 722 -39.26 11.85 14.51
N TYR A 723 -38.24 12.64 14.18
CA TYR A 723 -36.85 12.19 14.05
C TYR A 723 -35.98 12.40 15.31
N ILE A 724 -36.50 13.11 16.31
CA ILE A 724 -35.78 13.45 17.54
C ILE A 724 -36.41 12.85 18.81
N VAL A 725 -37.66 12.37 18.71
CA VAL A 725 -38.32 11.57 19.76
C VAL A 725 -38.49 10.12 19.33
N GLU A 726 -38.68 9.23 20.30
CA GLU A 726 -38.92 7.81 20.05
C GLU A 726 -40.18 7.60 19.19
N ASN A 727 -40.07 6.76 18.16
CA ASN A 727 -41.21 6.32 17.36
C ASN A 727 -40.97 4.92 16.76
N LEU A 728 -41.30 3.89 17.55
CA LEU A 728 -41.11 2.49 17.17
C LEU A 728 -41.95 2.08 15.94
N GLU A 729 -43.16 2.65 15.77
CA GLU A 729 -44.04 2.32 14.65
C GLU A 729 -43.44 2.76 13.30
N LEU A 730 -42.87 3.97 13.23
CA LEU A 730 -42.19 4.44 12.02
C LEU A 730 -40.93 3.61 11.74
N VAL A 731 -40.17 3.22 12.77
CA VAL A 731 -39.01 2.34 12.61
C VAL A 731 -39.43 0.98 12.05
N GLU A 732 -40.48 0.38 12.61
CA GLU A 732 -41.00 -0.93 12.18
C GLU A 732 -41.54 -0.89 10.74
N LYS A 733 -42.30 0.14 10.37
CA LYS A 733 -42.76 0.35 8.97
C LYS A 733 -41.58 0.55 8.02
N GLY A 734 -40.60 1.34 8.44
CA GLY A 734 -39.41 1.66 7.66
C GLY A 734 -38.43 0.51 7.49
N PHE A 735 -38.45 -0.44 8.42
CA PHE A 735 -37.65 -1.67 8.37
C PHE A 735 -37.88 -2.46 7.08
N SER A 736 -39.03 -2.29 6.42
CA SER A 736 -39.29 -2.86 5.09
C SER A 736 -38.16 -2.58 4.09
N ASN A 737 -37.58 -1.38 4.09
CA ASN A 737 -36.45 -1.05 3.21
C ASN A 737 -35.20 -1.85 3.59
N LEU A 738 -34.81 -1.87 4.87
CA LEU A 738 -33.66 -2.63 5.35
C LEU A 738 -33.82 -4.13 5.08
N LYS A 739 -35.02 -4.68 5.32
CA LYS A 739 -35.38 -6.07 4.98
C LYS A 739 -35.11 -6.37 3.52
N LYS A 740 -35.59 -5.54 2.59
CA LYS A 740 -35.36 -5.74 1.16
C LYS A 740 -33.86 -5.71 0.80
N GLN A 741 -33.08 -4.87 1.47
CA GLN A 741 -31.63 -4.81 1.23
C GLN A 741 -30.88 -6.03 1.80
N ILE A 742 -31.33 -6.58 2.95
CA ILE A 742 -30.85 -7.87 3.46
C ILE A 742 -31.16 -8.98 2.46
N GLU A 743 -32.39 -9.05 1.94
CA GLU A 743 -32.81 -10.01 0.91
C GLU A 743 -31.95 -9.91 -0.35
N ASN A 744 -31.72 -8.68 -0.83
CA ASN A 744 -30.87 -8.42 -1.99
C ASN A 744 -29.44 -8.92 -1.77
N ALA A 745 -28.82 -8.64 -0.62
CA ALA A 745 -27.48 -9.11 -0.30
C ALA A 745 -27.40 -10.64 -0.21
N ARG A 746 -28.38 -11.27 0.46
CA ARG A 746 -28.47 -12.73 0.59
C ARG A 746 -28.67 -13.44 -0.74
N MET A 747 -29.31 -12.81 -1.72
CA MET A 747 -29.51 -13.37 -3.06
C MET A 747 -28.17 -13.70 -3.75
N PHE A 748 -27.12 -12.93 -3.45
CA PHE A 748 -25.76 -13.20 -3.95
C PHE A 748 -25.03 -14.28 -3.13
N GLY A 749 -25.61 -14.83 -2.07
CA GLY A 749 -25.02 -15.91 -1.27
C GLY A 749 -23.95 -15.47 -0.28
N VAL A 750 -23.95 -14.20 0.14
CA VAL A 750 -22.95 -13.62 1.07
C VAL A 750 -23.58 -13.35 2.45
N PRO A 751 -22.93 -13.72 3.56
CA PRO A 751 -23.36 -13.35 4.92
C PRO A 751 -23.50 -11.83 5.11
N VAL A 752 -24.56 -11.42 5.81
CA VAL A 752 -24.90 -10.00 6.04
C VAL A 752 -24.80 -9.66 7.51
N VAL A 753 -24.01 -8.65 7.87
CA VAL A 753 -23.98 -8.06 9.21
C VAL A 753 -24.57 -6.65 9.14
N VAL A 754 -25.61 -6.37 9.92
CA VAL A 754 -26.23 -5.04 9.95
C VAL A 754 -25.51 -4.16 10.98
N ALA A 755 -25.06 -2.97 10.55
CA ALA A 755 -24.50 -1.95 11.42
C ALA A 755 -25.53 -0.84 11.64
N VAL A 756 -26.03 -0.71 12.87
CA VAL A 756 -26.99 0.33 13.25
C VAL A 756 -26.22 1.50 13.86
N ASN A 757 -25.98 2.54 13.06
CA ASN A 757 -25.26 3.73 13.49
C ASN A 757 -26.15 4.57 14.42
N ALA A 758 -25.70 4.71 15.67
CA ALA A 758 -26.45 5.40 16.70
C ALA A 758 -26.28 6.92 16.60
N PHE A 759 -27.39 7.64 16.69
CA PHE A 759 -27.43 9.09 16.85
C PHE A 759 -27.82 9.46 18.29
N LYS A 760 -27.46 10.69 18.70
CA LYS A 760 -27.74 11.22 20.05
C LYS A 760 -29.21 11.11 20.49
N THR A 761 -30.15 11.13 19.55
CA THR A 761 -31.60 11.10 19.84
C THR A 761 -32.19 9.70 19.76
N ASP A 762 -31.42 8.70 19.34
CA ASP A 762 -31.92 7.34 19.20
C ASP A 762 -32.03 6.72 20.59
N THR A 763 -33.15 6.03 20.84
CA THR A 763 -33.37 5.31 22.09
C THR A 763 -32.84 3.88 22.00
N GLU A 764 -32.52 3.25 23.14
CA GLU A 764 -32.13 1.83 23.14
C GLU A 764 -33.24 0.94 22.58
N ALA A 765 -34.52 1.27 22.85
CA ALA A 765 -35.66 0.52 22.33
C ALA A 765 -35.71 0.51 20.79
N GLU A 766 -35.43 1.64 20.14
CA GLU A 766 -35.37 1.73 18.68
C GLU A 766 -34.19 0.96 18.10
N LEU A 767 -33.01 1.07 18.71
CA LEU A 767 -31.80 0.39 18.28
C LEU A 767 -31.93 -1.14 18.41
N ASP A 768 -32.52 -1.59 19.53
CA ASP A 768 -32.82 -3.01 19.79
C ASP A 768 -33.88 -3.54 18.82
N LEU A 769 -34.92 -2.75 18.53
CA LEU A 769 -35.95 -3.10 17.55
C LEU A 769 -35.33 -3.38 16.17
N VAL A 770 -34.49 -2.47 15.67
CA VAL A 770 -33.81 -2.65 14.36
C VAL A 770 -32.92 -3.89 14.37
N SER A 771 -32.13 -4.06 15.43
CA SER A 771 -31.19 -5.19 15.54
C SER A 771 -31.91 -6.54 15.61
N ARG A 772 -33.01 -6.61 16.37
CA ARG A 772 -33.85 -7.81 16.47
C ARG A 772 -34.50 -8.14 15.12
N LEU A 773 -35.19 -7.17 14.50
CA LEU A 773 -35.87 -7.38 13.21
C LEU A 773 -34.89 -7.80 12.11
N ALA A 774 -33.67 -7.24 12.08
CA ALA A 774 -32.64 -7.61 11.13
C ALA A 774 -32.24 -9.11 11.23
N LYS A 775 -32.04 -9.61 12.45
CA LYS A 775 -31.70 -11.03 12.68
C LYS A 775 -32.87 -11.95 12.34
N GLU A 776 -34.09 -11.59 12.73
CA GLU A 776 -35.32 -12.33 12.38
C GLU A 776 -35.51 -12.46 10.86
N HIS A 777 -35.01 -11.49 10.08
CA HIS A 777 -35.11 -11.47 8.62
C HIS A 777 -33.83 -11.92 7.90
N GLY A 778 -32.94 -12.62 8.62
CA GLY A 778 -31.85 -13.38 8.03
C GLY A 778 -30.51 -12.64 7.88
N ALA A 779 -30.34 -11.49 8.53
CA ALA A 779 -28.99 -11.01 8.81
C ALA A 779 -28.26 -12.04 9.70
N PHE A 780 -26.99 -12.28 9.41
CA PHE A 780 -26.12 -13.13 10.23
C PHE A 780 -25.96 -12.56 11.64
N ASP A 781 -25.81 -11.24 11.73
CA ASP A 781 -25.81 -10.49 12.98
C ASP A 781 -26.25 -9.05 12.74
N ALA A 782 -26.56 -8.33 13.81
CA ALA A 782 -26.94 -6.93 13.80
C ALA A 782 -26.48 -6.26 15.09
N VAL A 783 -25.79 -5.12 14.96
CA VAL A 783 -25.07 -4.48 16.07
C VAL A 783 -25.24 -2.96 16.06
N LYS A 784 -25.42 -2.39 17.25
CA LYS A 784 -25.31 -0.95 17.49
C LYS A 784 -23.87 -0.50 17.32
N CYS A 785 -23.70 0.69 16.75
CA CYS A 785 -22.41 1.27 16.41
C CYS A 785 -22.31 2.73 16.89
N THR A 786 -21.27 3.05 17.65
CA THR A 786 -20.99 4.37 18.26
C THR A 786 -19.65 4.96 17.80
N HIS A 787 -19.02 4.37 16.77
CA HIS A 787 -17.68 4.71 16.29
C HIS A 787 -17.52 6.16 15.78
N TRP A 788 -18.61 6.85 15.43
CA TRP A 788 -18.55 8.30 15.19
C TRP A 788 -18.10 9.06 16.45
N ALA A 789 -18.57 8.69 17.64
CA ALA A 789 -18.19 9.32 18.90
C ALA A 789 -16.99 8.65 19.59
N GLU A 790 -16.76 7.36 19.35
CA GLU A 790 -15.85 6.53 20.14
C GLU A 790 -14.70 5.89 19.33
N GLY A 791 -14.57 6.21 18.04
CA GLY A 791 -13.54 5.64 17.16
C GLY A 791 -13.67 4.13 16.99
N GLY A 792 -12.55 3.41 16.87
CA GLY A 792 -12.56 1.96 16.69
C GLY A 792 -13.27 1.20 17.81
N MET A 793 -13.21 1.71 19.05
CA MET A 793 -13.86 1.07 20.20
C MET A 793 -15.38 0.98 20.00
N GLY A 794 -16.00 2.03 19.43
CA GLY A 794 -17.43 2.07 19.13
C GLY A 794 -17.89 1.17 17.97
N ALA A 795 -16.96 0.45 17.32
CA ALA A 795 -17.24 -0.56 16.29
C ALA A 795 -16.70 -1.94 16.67
N LEU A 796 -16.24 -2.16 17.91
CA LEU A 796 -15.67 -3.44 18.34
C LEU A 796 -16.63 -4.62 18.17
N ALA A 797 -17.89 -4.44 18.57
CA ALA A 797 -18.93 -5.46 18.41
C ALA A 797 -19.18 -5.80 16.92
N LEU A 798 -19.13 -4.79 16.04
CA LEU A 798 -19.22 -4.97 14.59
C LEU A 798 -18.04 -5.76 14.05
N ALA A 799 -16.82 -5.42 14.46
CA ALA A 799 -15.63 -6.14 14.03
C ALA A 799 -15.68 -7.62 14.42
N GLN A 800 -16.11 -7.92 15.65
CA GLN A 800 -16.28 -9.31 16.11
C GLN A 800 -17.38 -10.05 15.32
N ALA A 801 -18.50 -9.38 15.01
CA ALA A 801 -19.55 -9.96 14.18
C ALA A 801 -19.06 -10.25 12.75
N VAL A 802 -18.30 -9.33 12.16
CA VAL A 802 -17.67 -9.49 10.83
C VAL A 802 -16.66 -10.64 10.83
N GLN A 803 -15.83 -10.77 11.86
CA GLN A 803 -14.91 -11.92 11.98
C GLN A 803 -15.64 -13.26 11.99
N ARG A 804 -16.73 -13.37 12.76
CA ARG A 804 -17.58 -14.58 12.78
C ARG A 804 -18.24 -14.83 11.42
N ALA A 805 -18.80 -13.80 10.80
CA ALA A 805 -19.46 -13.89 9.50
C ALA A 805 -18.49 -14.31 8.39
N ALA A 806 -17.24 -13.84 8.43
CA ALA A 806 -16.21 -14.17 7.44
C ALA A 806 -15.74 -15.64 7.49
N GLN A 807 -16.04 -16.35 8.58
CA GLN A 807 -15.81 -17.79 8.73
C GLN A 807 -17.01 -18.63 8.27
N ALA A 808 -18.17 -18.01 8.07
CA ALA A 808 -19.36 -18.71 7.59
C ALA A 808 -19.20 -19.11 6.11
N PRO A 809 -19.81 -20.23 5.68
CA PRO A 809 -19.85 -20.60 4.28
C PRO A 809 -20.50 -19.51 3.42
N SER A 810 -19.88 -19.19 2.29
CA SER A 810 -20.41 -18.26 1.28
C SER A 810 -20.55 -19.00 -0.05
N SER A 811 -21.69 -18.80 -0.72
CA SER A 811 -21.98 -19.37 -2.04
C SER A 811 -22.12 -18.25 -3.07
N PHE A 812 -21.11 -17.36 -3.11
CA PHE A 812 -21.15 -16.15 -3.94
C PHE A 812 -21.51 -16.47 -5.40
N GLN A 813 -22.58 -15.85 -5.89
CA GLN A 813 -23.07 -16.01 -7.25
C GLN A 813 -23.45 -14.67 -7.87
N LEU A 814 -23.25 -14.53 -9.18
CA LEU A 814 -23.64 -13.34 -9.94
C LEU A 814 -25.12 -13.41 -10.31
N LEU A 815 -25.75 -12.25 -10.52
CA LEU A 815 -27.21 -12.16 -10.68
C LEU A 815 -27.71 -12.70 -12.03
N TYR A 816 -26.88 -12.60 -13.08
CA TYR A 816 -27.23 -12.96 -14.46
C TYR A 816 -25.99 -13.39 -15.30
N ASP A 817 -26.24 -14.15 -16.37
CA ASP A 817 -25.27 -14.48 -17.41
C ASP A 817 -25.12 -13.30 -18.40
N LEU A 818 -23.89 -13.05 -18.86
CA LEU A 818 -23.59 -12.00 -19.84
C LEU A 818 -24.19 -12.27 -21.22
N LYS A 819 -24.39 -13.54 -21.59
CA LYS A 819 -24.93 -13.98 -22.89
C LYS A 819 -26.42 -13.68 -23.05
N LEU A 820 -27.11 -13.32 -21.97
CA LEU A 820 -28.51 -12.91 -22.05
C LEU A 820 -28.64 -11.61 -22.86
N PRO A 821 -29.76 -11.43 -23.59
CA PRO A 821 -30.10 -10.17 -24.22
C PRO A 821 -29.97 -8.98 -23.27
N VAL A 822 -29.61 -7.81 -23.81
CA VAL A 822 -29.45 -6.57 -23.03
C VAL A 822 -30.71 -6.29 -22.20
N GLU A 823 -31.88 -6.39 -22.83
CA GLU A 823 -33.19 -6.23 -22.20
C GLU A 823 -33.39 -7.17 -21.00
N ASP A 824 -33.10 -8.46 -21.17
CA ASP A 824 -33.28 -9.46 -20.11
C ASP A 824 -32.39 -9.20 -18.90
N LYS A 825 -31.15 -8.76 -19.13
CA LYS A 825 -30.25 -8.37 -18.02
C LYS A 825 -30.80 -7.18 -17.25
N ILE A 826 -31.33 -6.18 -17.94
CA ILE A 826 -31.97 -5.01 -17.32
C ILE A 826 -33.20 -5.44 -16.52
N ARG A 827 -34.06 -6.28 -17.11
CA ARG A 827 -35.27 -6.81 -16.48
C ARG A 827 -34.96 -7.61 -15.21
N ILE A 828 -33.93 -8.46 -15.25
CA ILE A 828 -33.49 -9.23 -14.07
C ILE A 828 -33.10 -8.31 -12.92
N ILE A 829 -32.32 -7.25 -13.17
CA ILE A 829 -31.96 -6.28 -12.12
C ILE A 829 -33.23 -5.59 -11.59
N ALA A 830 -34.09 -5.12 -12.49
CA ALA A 830 -35.31 -4.40 -12.12
C ALA A 830 -36.25 -5.24 -11.23
N GLN A 831 -36.51 -6.48 -11.62
CA GLN A 831 -37.41 -7.37 -10.88
C GLN A 831 -36.79 -7.86 -9.58
N LYS A 832 -35.55 -8.37 -9.62
CA LYS A 832 -34.95 -9.02 -8.45
C LYS A 832 -34.46 -8.04 -7.40
N ILE A 833 -33.78 -6.96 -7.83
CA ILE A 833 -33.14 -6.00 -6.92
C ILE A 833 -34.11 -4.90 -6.52
N TYR A 834 -34.81 -4.30 -7.49
CA TYR A 834 -35.70 -3.15 -7.23
C TYR A 834 -37.12 -3.55 -6.84
N GLY A 835 -37.59 -4.73 -7.26
CA GLY A 835 -38.98 -5.14 -7.07
C GLY A 835 -39.93 -4.48 -8.07
N ALA A 836 -39.44 -4.07 -9.24
CA ALA A 836 -40.29 -3.64 -10.35
C ALA A 836 -41.09 -4.82 -10.92
N ASP A 837 -42.29 -4.57 -11.44
CA ASP A 837 -43.08 -5.61 -12.12
C ASP A 837 -42.43 -5.98 -13.47
N ASP A 838 -42.00 -4.97 -14.22
CA ASP A 838 -41.26 -5.14 -15.48
C ASP A 838 -40.48 -3.86 -15.83
N ILE A 839 -39.88 -3.83 -17.03
CA ILE A 839 -39.22 -2.69 -17.64
C ILE A 839 -39.97 -2.23 -18.90
N GLU A 840 -39.85 -0.95 -19.24
CA GLU A 840 -40.33 -0.40 -20.50
C GLU A 840 -39.15 0.20 -21.26
N LEU A 841 -38.75 -0.41 -22.38
CA LEU A 841 -37.76 0.16 -23.29
C LEU A 841 -38.42 1.21 -24.18
N LEU A 842 -38.08 2.48 -23.99
CA LEU A 842 -38.51 3.53 -24.90
C LEU A 842 -37.81 3.38 -26.27
N PRO A 843 -38.36 3.95 -27.36
CA PRO A 843 -37.85 3.72 -28.72
C PRO A 843 -36.34 3.96 -28.89
N GLU A 844 -35.80 5.01 -28.26
CA GLU A 844 -34.37 5.33 -28.28
C GLU A 844 -33.52 4.25 -27.58
N ALA A 845 -33.98 3.76 -26.43
CA ALA A 845 -33.30 2.71 -25.68
C ALA A 845 -33.33 1.37 -26.44
N GLN A 846 -34.47 1.03 -27.05
CA GLN A 846 -34.63 -0.16 -27.89
C GLN A 846 -33.64 -0.12 -29.06
N HIS A 847 -33.61 1.01 -29.79
CA HIS A 847 -32.70 1.20 -30.91
C HIS A 847 -31.24 1.05 -30.49
N LYS A 848 -30.82 1.66 -29.38
CA LYS A 848 -29.43 1.54 -28.90
C LYS A 848 -29.08 0.14 -28.38
N ALA A 849 -30.02 -0.58 -27.77
CA ALA A 849 -29.79 -1.98 -27.42
C ALA A 849 -29.46 -2.83 -28.66
N GLU A 850 -30.19 -2.62 -29.76
CA GLU A 850 -29.96 -3.29 -31.04
C GLU A 850 -28.62 -2.89 -31.66
N VAL A 851 -28.31 -1.59 -31.69
CA VAL A 851 -27.03 -1.06 -32.22
C VAL A 851 -25.85 -1.65 -31.44
N TYR A 852 -25.85 -1.57 -30.11
CA TYR A 852 -24.77 -2.09 -29.29
C TYR A 852 -24.65 -3.62 -29.40
N THR A 853 -25.76 -4.33 -29.56
CA THR A 853 -25.72 -5.78 -29.82
C THR A 853 -25.06 -6.08 -31.17
N LYS A 854 -25.45 -5.35 -32.23
CA LYS A 854 -24.84 -5.48 -33.57
C LYS A 854 -23.36 -5.11 -33.59
N GLN A 855 -22.94 -4.14 -32.78
CA GLN A 855 -21.54 -3.75 -32.62
C GLN A 855 -20.73 -4.71 -31.71
N GLY A 856 -21.35 -5.76 -31.17
CA GLY A 856 -20.67 -6.78 -30.36
C GLY A 856 -20.60 -6.48 -28.85
N PHE A 857 -21.27 -5.42 -28.39
CA PHE A 857 -21.30 -5.01 -26.98
C PHE A 857 -22.47 -5.61 -26.19
N GLY A 858 -23.30 -6.43 -26.84
CA GLY A 858 -24.46 -7.09 -26.21
C GLY A 858 -24.11 -7.97 -25.00
N ASN A 859 -22.87 -8.48 -24.92
CA ASN A 859 -22.39 -9.31 -23.80
C ASN A 859 -21.81 -8.52 -22.62
N LEU A 860 -21.85 -7.19 -22.65
CA LEU A 860 -21.35 -6.39 -21.52
C LEU A 860 -22.32 -6.44 -20.31
N PRO A 861 -21.81 -6.32 -19.07
CA PRO A 861 -22.62 -6.08 -17.87
C PRO A 861 -23.49 -4.83 -17.97
N ILE A 862 -24.52 -4.76 -17.11
CA ILE A 862 -25.43 -3.62 -17.00
C ILE A 862 -25.11 -2.79 -15.76
N CYS A 863 -24.99 -1.48 -15.94
CA CYS A 863 -24.80 -0.48 -14.88
C CYS A 863 -26.01 0.47 -14.83
N MET A 864 -27.02 0.13 -14.03
CA MET A 864 -28.26 0.92 -13.98
C MET A 864 -28.05 2.34 -13.45
N ALA A 865 -28.42 3.36 -14.23
CA ALA A 865 -28.40 4.75 -13.83
C ALA A 865 -29.80 5.23 -13.45
N LYS A 866 -30.14 5.02 -12.17
CA LYS A 866 -31.42 5.44 -11.55
C LYS A 866 -31.21 6.36 -10.35
N THR A 867 -32.31 6.92 -9.82
CA THR A 867 -32.25 7.68 -8.57
C THR A 867 -31.75 6.79 -7.43
N HIS A 868 -30.91 7.35 -6.56
CA HIS A 868 -30.42 6.67 -5.37
C HIS A 868 -31.37 6.80 -4.17
N LEU A 869 -32.46 7.58 -4.30
CA LEU A 869 -33.34 7.93 -3.19
C LEU A 869 -34.56 7.01 -3.03
N SER A 870 -34.71 6.02 -3.91
CA SER A 870 -35.82 5.05 -3.95
C SER A 870 -35.36 3.78 -4.66
N LEU A 871 -35.95 2.63 -4.34
CA LEU A 871 -35.81 1.42 -5.15
C LEU A 871 -36.41 1.59 -6.55
N SER A 872 -37.45 2.41 -6.70
CA SER A 872 -38.07 2.72 -7.99
C SER A 872 -37.34 3.85 -8.74
N HIS A 873 -37.93 4.31 -9.84
CA HIS A 873 -37.46 5.49 -10.58
C HIS A 873 -37.90 6.82 -9.96
N ASN A 874 -38.86 6.81 -9.01
CA ASN A 874 -39.37 8.00 -8.37
C ASN A 874 -38.68 8.22 -7.00
N PRO A 875 -37.90 9.31 -6.81
CA PRO A 875 -37.17 9.58 -5.56
C PRO A 875 -38.07 9.83 -4.34
N GLU A 876 -39.35 10.17 -4.54
CA GLU A 876 -40.31 10.46 -3.46
C GLU A 876 -40.87 9.19 -2.83
N GLN A 877 -40.86 8.06 -3.54
CA GLN A 877 -41.37 6.79 -3.03
C GLN A 877 -40.36 6.17 -2.06
N LYS A 878 -40.74 6.04 -0.79
CA LYS A 878 -39.92 5.45 0.28
C LYS A 878 -40.38 4.03 0.62
N GLY A 879 -39.63 3.35 1.49
CA GLY A 879 -39.89 1.95 1.85
C GLY A 879 -39.52 1.00 0.72
N VAL A 880 -40.46 0.13 0.37
CA VAL A 880 -40.35 -0.83 -0.74
C VAL A 880 -41.55 -0.63 -1.68
N PRO A 881 -41.43 0.25 -2.68
CA PRO A 881 -42.51 0.49 -3.64
C PRO A 881 -42.87 -0.79 -4.41
N THR A 882 -44.12 -0.94 -4.81
CA THR A 882 -44.64 -2.08 -5.60
C THR A 882 -45.51 -1.57 -6.74
N GLY A 883 -45.83 -2.42 -7.72
CA GLY A 883 -46.78 -2.06 -8.78
C GLY A 883 -46.21 -1.08 -9.82
N PHE A 884 -44.89 -1.06 -10.04
CA PHE A 884 -44.24 -0.09 -10.92
C PHE A 884 -43.44 -0.76 -12.05
N VAL A 885 -43.52 -0.18 -13.24
CA VAL A 885 -42.70 -0.51 -14.40
C VAL A 885 -41.54 0.48 -14.47
N LEU A 886 -40.34 0.00 -14.76
CA LEU A 886 -39.14 0.84 -14.82
C LEU A 886 -38.93 1.39 -16.25
N PRO A 887 -39.06 2.71 -16.48
CA PRO A 887 -38.85 3.28 -17.80
C PRO A 887 -37.36 3.35 -18.12
N ILE A 888 -36.95 2.78 -19.25
CA ILE A 888 -35.58 2.85 -19.78
C ILE A 888 -35.59 3.83 -20.95
N ARG A 889 -35.06 5.03 -20.71
CA ARG A 889 -35.18 6.15 -21.65
C ARG A 889 -34.11 6.13 -22.74
N ASP A 890 -32.92 5.70 -22.36
CA ASP A 890 -31.73 5.69 -23.20
C ASP A 890 -30.78 4.60 -22.68
N ILE A 891 -29.87 4.13 -23.52
CA ILE A 891 -28.78 3.22 -23.14
C ILE A 891 -27.50 3.80 -23.69
N ARG A 892 -26.46 3.86 -22.86
CA ARG A 892 -25.13 4.29 -23.29
C ARG A 892 -24.12 3.19 -23.03
N ALA A 893 -22.98 3.26 -23.69
CA ALA A 893 -21.90 2.28 -23.56
C ALA A 893 -20.63 2.94 -23.02
N SER A 894 -20.02 2.30 -22.02
CA SER A 894 -18.64 2.55 -21.60
C SER A 894 -17.85 1.30 -21.93
N VAL A 895 -17.42 1.20 -23.19
CA VAL A 895 -16.85 -0.03 -23.77
C VAL A 895 -15.47 -0.36 -23.19
N GLY A 896 -14.64 0.65 -22.94
CA GLY A 896 -13.33 0.46 -22.29
C GLY A 896 -13.47 0.08 -20.83
N ALA A 897 -14.43 0.68 -20.11
CA ALA A 897 -14.75 0.26 -18.74
C ALA A 897 -15.41 -1.13 -18.71
N GLY A 898 -16.15 -1.48 -19.77
CA GLY A 898 -16.80 -2.77 -19.95
C GLY A 898 -18.22 -2.83 -19.37
N PHE A 899 -19.10 -1.88 -19.68
CA PHE A 899 -20.53 -2.02 -19.34
C PHE A 899 -21.43 -1.16 -20.23
N LEU A 900 -22.69 -1.56 -20.34
CA LEU A 900 -23.77 -0.70 -20.81
C LEU A 900 -24.45 -0.06 -19.60
N TYR A 901 -24.84 1.20 -19.69
CA TYR A 901 -25.52 1.90 -18.60
C TYR A 901 -26.87 2.49 -19.06
N PRO A 902 -27.98 1.78 -18.77
CA PRO A 902 -29.33 2.25 -19.05
C PRO A 902 -29.70 3.43 -18.16
N LEU A 903 -30.30 4.46 -18.76
CA LEU A 903 -30.76 5.68 -18.11
C LEU A 903 -32.25 5.57 -17.79
N VAL A 904 -32.56 5.50 -16.50
CA VAL A 904 -33.95 5.41 -16.00
C VAL A 904 -34.58 6.79 -15.84
N GLY A 905 -33.77 7.78 -15.46
CA GLY A 905 -34.20 9.17 -15.26
C GLY A 905 -33.19 10.16 -15.82
N THR A 906 -33.49 11.45 -15.69
CA THR A 906 -32.53 12.51 -16.02
C THR A 906 -31.46 12.59 -14.93
N MET A 907 -30.21 12.27 -15.31
CA MET A 907 -29.06 12.39 -14.43
C MET A 907 -28.21 13.56 -14.91
N SER A 908 -27.93 14.51 -14.01
CA SER A 908 -26.95 15.56 -14.30
C SER A 908 -25.55 15.01 -14.04
N THR A 909 -24.74 14.98 -15.09
CA THR A 909 -23.32 14.62 -15.07
C THR A 909 -22.41 15.81 -14.77
N MET A 910 -22.97 17.03 -14.76
CA MET A 910 -22.30 18.27 -14.38
C MET A 910 -23.15 19.01 -13.34
N PRO A 911 -22.84 18.88 -12.04
CA PRO A 911 -23.54 19.60 -10.98
C PRO A 911 -23.40 21.11 -11.13
N GLY A 912 -24.30 21.88 -10.51
CA GLY A 912 -24.20 23.33 -10.45
C GLY A 912 -23.94 23.80 -9.02
N LEU A 913 -23.29 24.94 -8.87
CA LEU A 913 -23.19 25.61 -7.57
C LEU A 913 -24.57 26.03 -7.04
N PRO A 914 -24.80 26.00 -5.71
CA PRO A 914 -26.00 26.54 -5.08
C PRO A 914 -25.95 28.08 -5.05
N THR A 915 -27.04 28.72 -4.62
CA THR A 915 -27.11 30.19 -4.46
C THR A 915 -26.06 30.72 -3.48
N ARG A 916 -25.79 29.98 -2.40
CA ARG A 916 -24.72 30.25 -1.44
C ARG A 916 -23.72 29.07 -1.45
N PRO A 917 -22.70 29.10 -2.31
CA PRO A 917 -21.65 28.08 -2.32
C PRO A 917 -20.73 28.17 -1.09
N CYS A 918 -20.18 27.03 -0.67
CA CYS A 918 -19.29 26.93 0.49
C CYS A 918 -18.01 27.75 0.36
N PHE A 919 -17.54 28.02 -0.87
CA PHE A 919 -16.32 28.81 -1.06
C PHE A 919 -16.38 30.23 -0.49
N TYR A 920 -17.56 30.75 -0.15
CA TYR A 920 -17.66 32.04 0.56
C TYR A 920 -17.01 32.02 1.94
N ASP A 921 -16.97 30.85 2.56
CA ASP A 921 -16.44 30.66 3.90
C ASP A 921 -15.05 30.01 3.85
N ILE A 922 -14.57 29.61 2.66
CA ILE A 922 -13.26 28.98 2.47
C ILE A 922 -12.16 30.05 2.35
N ASP A 923 -11.13 29.92 3.17
CA ASP A 923 -9.95 30.79 3.10
C ASP A 923 -8.68 30.03 3.55
N LEU A 924 -7.51 30.62 3.34
CA LEU A 924 -6.22 30.08 3.79
C LEU A 924 -5.54 31.10 4.70
N ASP A 925 -5.21 30.70 5.92
CA ASP A 925 -4.39 31.51 6.81
C ASP A 925 -2.95 31.61 6.23
N PRO A 926 -2.45 32.81 5.90
CA PRO A 926 -1.14 32.99 5.26
C PRO A 926 0.05 32.77 6.20
N GLU A 927 -0.16 32.74 7.52
CA GLU A 927 0.90 32.48 8.51
C GLU A 927 0.96 31.01 8.88
N THR A 928 -0.20 30.38 9.11
CA THR A 928 -0.28 28.99 9.57
C THR A 928 -0.47 27.98 8.43
N GLU A 929 -0.81 28.45 7.22
CA GLU A 929 -1.19 27.65 6.06
C GLU A 929 -2.42 26.75 6.30
N GLN A 930 -3.22 27.03 7.33
CA GLN A 930 -4.42 26.26 7.65
C GLN A 930 -5.62 26.68 6.80
N VAL A 931 -6.36 25.70 6.27
CA VAL A 931 -7.54 25.94 5.43
C VAL A 931 -8.79 26.14 6.29
N ASN A 932 -9.40 27.31 6.25
CA ASN A 932 -10.65 27.58 6.98
C ASN A 932 -11.88 27.32 6.09
N GLY A 933 -13.01 26.97 6.70
CA GLY A 933 -14.33 26.86 6.05
C GLY A 933 -14.53 25.72 5.04
N LEU A 934 -13.59 24.77 4.93
CA LEU A 934 -13.72 23.61 4.04
C LEU A 934 -14.73 22.56 4.56
N PHE A 935 -15.02 22.54 5.88
CA PHE A 935 -15.82 21.53 6.59
C PHE A 935 -16.77 22.11 7.63
#